data_AF-A0A8B9LHQ7-F1
#
_entry.id   AF-A0A8B9LHQ7-F1
#
_cell.length_a   1.000
_cell.length_b   1.000
_cell.length_c   1.000
_cell.angle_alpha   90.00
_cell.angle_beta   90.00
_cell.angle_gamma   90.00
#
_symmetry.space_group_name_H-M   'P 1'
#
loop_
_entity.id
_entity.type
_entity.pdbx_description
1 polymer ?
#
loop_
_entity_poly.entity_id
_entity_poly.type
_entity_poly.pdbx_seq_one_letter_code
_entity_poly.pdbx_strand_id
1 'polypeptide(L)'
;MDGKKRNGGPTLGGASQTKKGRVGTDWDDGPSHFEEELALFDEMEMDAESGEGQAGDLFSADLNPRWRRPTAPTIKPDKDTLIFQQIDLDYYLGSAVAGMPGQVQGKVPVVRMFGVTDNGNSVCCHVHGFAPYFYVPAPAGFTAAHLSEFQKELNSAVLKDMRSNKDNISVTVLAVDMTRKENMYGYHGSRPLDFLRITMAMPRLVAPAKRLLEQGFKFANFSTQSYSPYEANIDFEIRFMVDCDVVGCCWIELPKGKYKLREERTTKDTDSPEGEWQRIAPLRVLSFDIECAGRKGVFPEAEVDPVIQIASMVQRQGEKEPFIRTVFTLQSCASIVGSQILCFTQEKQLLQSWAEFVRTVDPDIITGYNIQNFDLPYLLNRAAALKVNLFPYLGRVRGIKSILKDSSFQSKQMGRRENKTVNMEGRVQFDLLQVLLRDYKLRSYTLNAVSFHFLQEQKEDVQHSIITDLQNGNEQTRRRLAVYCLKDAYLPLRLLQKLMCVINYMEMARVTGVPLTYLLSRGQQIKVVSQLLRQAMKQDLVMPVVKTEGGEDYTGATVIEPEKGYYSIPIATLDFSSLYPSIMMAHNLCYTTLLQKGQADKLGLSAEDFIRTPTGDLFVKSSVRKGLLPEILENLLSARKRAKAELKKETDPFKKQVLDGRQLALKISANSVYGFTGAQVGKLPCLEISQSVTGFGRQMIEQTKQLVESKYTIANGYKADAKVVYGDTDSVMVKLGVDTVQEAMTVGREAAEWVSSHFVPPIKLEFEKVYHPYLLINKKRYAGLYFSSSAEHHDKMDCKGIETVRRDNCPLVANLINTCLQKILIDRDPDGAVAHAKEVISDLLCNRIDISQLVITKELTRTAQEYAGKQAHVELAERCVCVCFFFFPQYCHFIFCYFSHFSFSANKCFK
;
A
#
# COMPACT_ATOMS: atom_id res chain seq x y z
N MET A 1 9.89 -37.49 -58.44
CA MET A 1 10.76 -38.66 -58.26
C MET A 1 11.75 -38.31 -57.15
N ASP A 2 11.57 -38.99 -56.01
CA ASP A 2 12.54 -39.46 -55.01
C ASP A 2 13.67 -38.53 -54.52
N GLY A 3 13.94 -38.33 -53.22
CA GLY A 3 13.36 -38.91 -52.00
C GLY A 3 14.24 -38.64 -50.75
N LYS A 4 13.57 -38.55 -49.59
CA LYS A 4 13.99 -38.83 -48.17
C LYS A 4 15.11 -37.98 -47.52
N LYS A 5 14.81 -37.16 -46.50
CA LYS A 5 14.57 -37.42 -45.03
C LYS A 5 15.82 -37.79 -44.21
N ARG A 6 16.19 -36.94 -43.23
CA ARG A 6 16.27 -37.28 -41.77
C ARG A 6 16.45 -36.05 -40.85
N ASN A 7 15.76 -36.12 -39.70
CA ASN A 7 15.65 -35.16 -38.59
C ASN A 7 16.89 -35.11 -37.67
N GLY A 8 17.03 -34.03 -36.86
CA GLY A 8 17.67 -34.10 -35.54
C GLY A 8 17.96 -32.77 -34.80
N GLY A 9 17.04 -32.34 -33.91
CA GLY A 9 17.33 -31.72 -32.59
C GLY A 9 17.57 -30.19 -32.47
N PRO A 10 16.96 -29.49 -31.48
CA PRO A 10 17.26 -28.09 -31.16
C PRO A 10 18.42 -27.99 -30.15
N THR A 11 19.43 -27.19 -30.47
CA THR A 11 20.56 -26.86 -29.57
C THR A 11 20.19 -25.71 -28.63
N LEU A 12 19.97 -26.03 -27.36
CA LEU A 12 20.09 -25.13 -26.22
C LEU A 12 21.57 -25.00 -25.85
N GLY A 13 22.09 -23.78 -25.74
CA GLY A 13 23.47 -23.53 -25.34
C GLY A 13 23.76 -22.04 -25.18
N GLY A 14 23.38 -21.48 -24.04
CA GLY A 14 23.83 -20.16 -23.60
C GLY A 14 25.29 -20.24 -23.14
N ALA A 15 26.20 -19.70 -23.95
CA ALA A 15 27.59 -19.48 -23.56
C ALA A 15 27.74 -18.09 -22.93
N SER A 16 28.18 -18.09 -21.68
CA SER A 16 28.68 -16.94 -20.93
C SER A 16 29.69 -16.14 -21.76
N GLN A 17 29.32 -14.92 -22.19
CA GLN A 17 30.29 -13.93 -22.63
C GLN A 17 30.79 -13.15 -21.42
N THR A 18 32.00 -13.50 -21.00
CA THR A 18 32.86 -12.70 -20.14
C THR A 18 33.17 -11.36 -20.82
N LYS A 19 32.42 -10.30 -20.48
CA LYS A 19 32.85 -8.92 -20.79
C LYS A 19 33.97 -8.52 -19.84
N LYS A 20 35.21 -8.57 -20.36
CA LYS A 20 36.39 -7.91 -19.75
C LYS A 20 36.07 -6.44 -19.47
N GLY A 21 36.37 -5.99 -18.25
CA GLY A 21 36.27 -4.58 -17.86
C GLY A 21 37.11 -3.70 -18.77
N ARG A 22 36.48 -2.67 -19.36
CA ARG A 22 37.17 -1.57 -20.03
C ARG A 22 37.69 -0.63 -18.93
N VAL A 23 39.00 -0.67 -18.69
CA VAL A 23 39.73 0.44 -18.09
C VAL A 23 40.27 1.25 -19.27
N GLY A 24 39.70 2.42 -19.53
CA GLY A 24 40.11 3.31 -20.62
C GLY A 24 39.28 4.60 -20.61
N THR A 25 39.97 5.73 -20.49
CA THR A 25 39.46 7.11 -20.37
C THR A 25 39.11 7.76 -21.72
N ASP A 26 38.47 7.02 -22.62
CA ASP A 26 37.95 7.59 -23.87
C ASP A 26 36.43 7.55 -23.84
N TRP A 27 35.83 8.74 -23.75
CA TRP A 27 34.39 8.94 -23.76
C TRP A 27 33.89 8.77 -25.19
N ASP A 28 32.91 7.88 -25.39
CA ASP A 28 32.19 7.76 -26.65
C ASP A 28 31.22 8.94 -26.73
N ASP A 29 31.47 9.89 -27.64
CA ASP A 29 30.67 11.12 -27.85
C ASP A 29 29.32 10.85 -28.56
N GLY A 30 28.89 9.58 -28.63
CA GLY A 30 27.60 9.18 -29.20
C GLY A 30 26.41 9.45 -28.25
N PRO A 31 25.18 9.57 -28.78
CA PRO A 31 23.99 9.72 -27.94
C PRO A 31 23.81 8.50 -27.04
N SER A 32 23.46 8.71 -25.76
CA SER A 32 23.08 7.62 -24.88
C SER A 32 21.78 6.97 -25.37
N HIS A 33 21.57 5.69 -25.03
CA HIS A 33 20.31 4.99 -25.34
C HIS A 33 19.06 5.76 -24.84
N PHE A 34 19.18 6.51 -23.74
CA PHE A 34 18.06 7.31 -23.24
C PHE A 34 17.82 8.55 -24.10
N GLU A 35 18.87 9.16 -24.66
CA GLU A 35 18.71 10.25 -25.62
C GLU A 35 18.10 9.79 -26.94
N GLU A 36 18.42 8.57 -27.38
CA GLU A 36 17.73 7.93 -28.52
C GLU A 36 16.23 7.73 -28.21
N GLU A 37 15.88 7.27 -27.00
CA GLU A 37 14.49 7.14 -26.56
C GLU A 37 13.76 8.50 -26.56
N LEU A 38 14.41 9.57 -26.06
CA LEU A 38 13.84 10.92 -26.08
C LEU A 38 13.63 11.45 -27.51
N ALA A 39 14.53 11.15 -28.43
CA ALA A 39 14.40 11.54 -29.84
C ALA A 39 13.23 10.81 -30.52
N LEU A 40 13.04 9.52 -30.23
CA LEU A 40 11.90 8.75 -30.75
C LEU A 40 10.56 9.31 -30.27
N PHE A 41 10.47 9.76 -29.02
CA PHE A 41 9.26 10.42 -28.53
C PHE A 41 8.96 11.73 -29.25
N ASP A 42 10.00 12.48 -29.61
CA ASP A 42 9.87 13.73 -30.38
C ASP A 42 9.36 13.46 -31.80
N GLU A 43 9.90 12.45 -32.48
CA GLU A 43 9.44 12.00 -33.81
C GLU A 43 7.97 11.57 -33.78
N MET A 44 7.57 10.79 -32.77
CA MET A 44 6.19 10.33 -32.61
C MET A 44 5.21 11.49 -32.33
N GLU A 45 5.63 12.50 -31.56
CA GLU A 45 4.83 13.71 -31.33
C GLU A 45 4.70 14.56 -32.59
N MET A 46 5.77 14.73 -33.37
CA MET A 46 5.73 15.45 -34.63
C MET A 46 4.78 14.81 -35.64
N ASP A 47 4.74 13.47 -35.70
CA ASP A 47 3.80 12.73 -36.54
C ASP A 47 2.34 12.92 -36.09
N ALA A 48 2.09 12.97 -34.77
CA ALA A 48 0.77 13.20 -34.19
C ALA A 48 0.27 14.65 -34.34
N GLU A 49 1.18 15.64 -34.35
CA GLU A 49 0.88 17.07 -34.45
C GLU A 49 0.80 17.61 -35.89
N SER A 50 1.04 16.77 -36.90
CA SER A 50 0.82 17.11 -38.31
C SER A 50 -0.63 17.50 -38.67
N GLY A 51 -1.56 17.47 -37.68
CA GLY A 51 -2.92 17.98 -37.75
C GLY A 51 -3.21 19.33 -37.07
N GLU A 52 -2.40 19.85 -36.13
CA GLU A 52 -2.70 21.12 -35.42
C GLU A 52 -1.44 21.87 -34.92
N GLY A 53 -1.13 23.03 -35.52
CA GLY A 53 -0.55 24.21 -34.86
C GLY A 53 0.94 24.22 -34.44
N GLN A 54 1.73 25.00 -35.19
CA GLN A 54 3.17 25.31 -35.05
C GLN A 54 3.79 25.38 -33.63
N ALA A 55 4.97 24.77 -33.51
CA ALA A 55 5.92 24.88 -32.40
C ALA A 55 6.35 26.33 -32.13
N GLY A 56 6.22 26.76 -30.87
CA GLY A 56 6.67 28.07 -30.39
C GLY A 56 8.15 28.10 -30.03
N ASP A 57 8.70 29.32 -30.10
CA ASP A 57 10.12 29.68 -29.94
C ASP A 57 10.75 29.15 -28.63
N LEU A 58 11.92 28.49 -28.73
CA LEU A 58 12.62 27.77 -27.66
C LEU A 58 13.23 28.65 -26.54
N PHE A 59 13.04 29.97 -26.58
CA PHE A 59 13.74 30.92 -25.69
C PHE A 59 12.86 32.00 -25.02
N SER A 60 11.53 31.91 -25.06
CA SER A 60 10.66 32.84 -24.31
C SER A 60 10.28 32.29 -22.93
N ALA A 61 10.27 33.18 -21.92
CA ALA A 61 9.71 32.94 -20.59
C ALA A 61 8.17 32.92 -20.54
N ASP A 62 7.50 32.95 -21.71
CA ASP A 62 6.06 32.74 -21.81
C ASP A 62 5.71 31.27 -21.51
N LEU A 63 4.70 31.06 -20.67
CA LEU A 63 4.25 29.72 -20.26
C LEU A 63 3.91 28.87 -21.50
N ASN A 64 4.61 27.75 -21.68
CA ASN A 64 4.35 26.79 -22.76
C ASN A 64 2.86 26.40 -22.75
N PRO A 65 2.08 26.69 -23.82
CA PRO A 65 0.65 26.39 -23.87
C PRO A 65 0.35 24.91 -23.58
N ARG A 66 1.25 23.99 -23.96
CA ARG A 66 1.13 22.54 -23.72
C ARG A 66 1.05 22.16 -22.24
N TRP A 67 1.54 23.02 -21.34
CA TRP A 67 1.48 22.74 -19.91
C TRP A 67 0.07 22.83 -19.35
N ARG A 68 -0.80 23.68 -19.90
CA ARG A 68 -2.14 23.91 -19.32
C ARG A 68 -3.03 22.70 -19.55
N ARG A 69 -3.99 22.49 -18.65
CA ARG A 69 -5.12 21.58 -18.92
C ARG A 69 -5.94 22.13 -20.09
N PRO A 70 -6.71 21.27 -20.78
CA PRO A 70 -7.75 21.73 -21.69
C PRO A 70 -8.63 22.78 -21.03
N THR A 71 -9.15 23.70 -21.83
CA THR A 71 -10.07 24.73 -21.32
C THR A 71 -11.33 24.05 -20.81
N ALA A 72 -11.76 24.42 -19.59
CA ALA A 72 -12.97 23.86 -19.01
C ALA A 72 -14.22 24.29 -19.80
N PRO A 73 -15.18 23.38 -20.00
CA PRO A 73 -16.43 23.70 -20.68
C PRO A 73 -17.27 24.69 -19.86
N THR A 74 -18.09 25.50 -20.52
CA THR A 74 -19.06 26.36 -19.84
C THR A 74 -20.19 25.51 -19.35
N ILE A 75 -20.30 25.42 -18.03
CA ILE A 75 -21.33 24.65 -17.35
C ILE A 75 -22.42 25.61 -16.86
N LYS A 76 -23.67 25.34 -17.22
CA LYS A 76 -24.87 26.01 -16.71
C LYS A 76 -25.46 25.15 -15.61
N PRO A 77 -25.33 25.52 -14.32
CA PRO A 77 -25.72 24.66 -13.22
C PRO A 77 -27.17 24.18 -13.26
N ASP A 78 -28.06 25.00 -13.81
CA ASP A 78 -29.50 24.67 -13.91
C ASP A 78 -29.83 23.66 -15.03
N LYS A 79 -28.91 23.44 -15.98
CA LYS A 79 -29.14 22.59 -17.17
C LYS A 79 -28.22 21.38 -17.23
N ASP A 80 -26.99 21.54 -16.78
CA ASP A 80 -25.92 20.58 -17.02
C ASP A 80 -25.65 19.76 -15.76
N THR A 81 -25.36 18.47 -15.94
CA THR A 81 -24.87 17.60 -14.88
C THR A 81 -23.34 17.61 -14.90
N LEU A 82 -22.69 17.75 -13.74
CA LEU A 82 -21.23 17.65 -13.64
C LEU A 82 -20.84 16.25 -13.14
N ILE A 83 -20.03 15.54 -13.92
CA ILE A 83 -19.50 14.22 -13.57
C ILE A 83 -17.98 14.30 -13.47
N PHE A 84 -17.41 13.86 -12.36
CA PHE A 84 -15.96 13.84 -12.16
C PHE A 84 -15.51 12.69 -11.26
N GLN A 85 -14.30 12.20 -11.43
CA GLN A 85 -13.69 11.22 -10.53
C GLN A 85 -12.96 11.94 -9.40
N GLN A 86 -13.37 11.71 -8.15
CA GLN A 86 -12.68 12.26 -6.99
C GLN A 86 -11.37 11.49 -6.73
N ILE A 87 -10.29 12.19 -6.39
CA ILE A 87 -8.97 11.60 -6.09
C ILE A 87 -8.51 11.86 -4.65
N ASP A 88 -8.95 12.98 -4.07
CA ASP A 88 -8.59 13.43 -2.75
C ASP A 88 -9.78 14.13 -2.09
N LEU A 89 -9.85 14.00 -0.76
CA LEU A 89 -10.92 14.54 0.05
C LEU A 89 -10.36 15.03 1.39
N ASP A 90 -10.69 16.27 1.74
CA ASP A 90 -10.40 16.85 3.04
C ASP A 90 -11.62 17.62 3.58
N TYR A 91 -11.47 18.24 4.75
CA TYR A 91 -12.40 19.27 5.20
C TYR A 91 -11.67 20.51 5.66
N TYR A 92 -12.38 21.63 5.63
CA TYR A 92 -11.92 22.90 6.19
C TYR A 92 -13.07 23.60 6.91
N LEU A 93 -12.75 24.66 7.64
CA LEU A 93 -13.73 25.49 8.31
C LEU A 93 -14.11 26.68 7.42
N GLY A 94 -15.29 26.61 6.82
CA GLY A 94 -15.85 27.61 5.90
C GLY A 94 -17.00 28.41 6.51
N SER A 95 -17.53 29.38 5.76
CA SER A 95 -18.72 30.14 6.19
C SER A 95 -19.98 29.30 6.06
N ALA A 96 -20.94 29.50 6.98
CA ALA A 96 -22.27 28.90 6.86
C ALA A 96 -22.98 29.38 5.58
N VAL A 97 -23.68 28.47 4.91
CA VAL A 97 -24.49 28.76 3.72
C VAL A 97 -25.96 28.73 4.13
N ALA A 98 -26.70 29.79 3.81
CA ALA A 98 -28.12 29.90 4.15
C ALA A 98 -28.92 28.70 3.60
N GLY A 99 -29.77 28.12 4.45
CA GLY A 99 -30.59 26.95 4.11
C GLY A 99 -29.88 25.59 4.22
N MET A 100 -28.59 25.55 4.53
CA MET A 100 -27.88 24.28 4.78
C MET A 100 -28.04 23.83 6.25
N PRO A 101 -28.17 22.51 6.52
CA PRO A 101 -28.17 21.98 7.89
C PRO A 101 -26.90 22.32 8.66
N GLY A 102 -27.00 22.50 9.98
CA GLY A 102 -25.85 22.72 10.86
C GLY A 102 -25.86 24.08 11.55
N GLN A 103 -24.67 24.55 11.95
CA GLN A 103 -24.52 25.84 12.62
C GLN A 103 -24.80 26.99 11.64
N VAL A 104 -25.67 27.92 12.03
CA VAL A 104 -26.11 29.05 11.17
C VAL A 104 -25.23 30.30 11.28
N GLN A 105 -24.36 30.37 12.29
CA GLN A 105 -23.48 31.51 12.54
C GLN A 105 -22.04 31.04 12.73
N GLY A 106 -21.06 31.81 12.26
CA GLY A 106 -19.64 31.48 12.41
C GLY A 106 -19.15 30.45 11.38
N LYS A 107 -18.05 29.77 11.73
CA LYS A 107 -17.42 28.78 10.84
C LYS A 107 -18.05 27.39 11.01
N VAL A 108 -18.20 26.68 9.90
CA VAL A 108 -18.75 25.33 9.82
C VAL A 108 -17.80 24.39 9.09
N PRO A 109 -17.80 23.08 9.39
CA PRO A 109 -17.04 22.12 8.60
C PRO A 109 -17.65 22.02 7.19
N VAL A 110 -16.80 22.13 6.17
CA VAL A 110 -17.15 21.94 4.77
C VAL A 110 -16.19 20.91 4.18
N VAL A 111 -16.73 19.84 3.62
CA VAL A 111 -15.94 18.81 2.95
C VAL A 111 -15.54 19.32 1.57
N ARG A 112 -14.28 19.14 1.17
CA ARG A 112 -13.81 19.43 -0.20
C ARG A 112 -13.40 18.14 -0.87
N MET A 113 -13.89 17.96 -2.09
CA MET A 113 -13.46 16.89 -2.97
C MET A 113 -12.71 17.50 -4.15
N PHE A 114 -11.54 16.95 -4.43
CA PHE A 114 -10.77 17.28 -5.62
C PHE A 114 -10.84 16.12 -6.59
N GLY A 115 -10.95 16.42 -7.88
CA GLY A 115 -11.05 15.38 -8.88
C GLY A 115 -10.96 15.89 -10.30
N VAL A 116 -11.21 15.00 -11.26
CA VAL A 116 -11.00 15.24 -12.68
C VAL A 116 -12.18 14.69 -13.49
N THR A 117 -12.67 15.47 -14.46
CA THR A 117 -13.67 15.00 -15.44
C THR A 117 -13.02 14.08 -16.47
N ASP A 118 -13.80 13.38 -17.29
CA ASP A 118 -13.25 12.62 -18.44
C ASP A 118 -12.46 13.46 -19.43
N ASN A 119 -12.86 14.71 -19.62
CA ASN A 119 -12.17 15.63 -20.52
C ASN A 119 -10.88 16.21 -19.90
N GLY A 120 -10.45 15.71 -18.73
CA GLY A 120 -9.21 16.15 -18.08
C GLY A 120 -9.29 17.49 -17.34
N ASN A 121 -10.48 18.01 -17.07
CA ASN A 121 -10.67 19.25 -16.31
C ASN A 121 -10.64 19.00 -14.81
N SER A 122 -9.92 19.81 -14.05
CA SER A 122 -9.89 19.70 -12.59
C SER A 122 -11.12 20.33 -11.94
N VAL A 123 -11.66 19.67 -10.92
CA VAL A 123 -12.87 20.04 -10.20
C VAL A 123 -12.55 20.13 -8.70
N CYS A 124 -13.00 21.21 -8.06
CA CYS A 124 -13.05 21.33 -6.60
C CYS A 124 -14.51 21.48 -6.18
N CYS A 125 -15.08 20.42 -5.59
CA CYS A 125 -16.45 20.40 -5.10
C CYS A 125 -16.47 20.68 -3.59
N HIS A 126 -17.23 21.69 -3.18
CA HIS A 126 -17.46 22.02 -1.77
C HIS A 126 -18.81 21.46 -1.32
N VAL A 127 -18.79 20.51 -0.39
CA VAL A 127 -20.00 19.90 0.16
C VAL A 127 -20.31 20.52 1.51
N HIS A 128 -21.45 21.22 1.57
CA HIS A 128 -21.95 21.91 2.75
C HIS A 128 -23.05 21.10 3.45
N GLY A 129 -23.34 21.42 4.71
CA GLY A 129 -24.49 20.86 5.41
C GLY A 129 -24.24 19.52 6.09
N PHE A 130 -22.99 19.10 6.28
CA PHE A 130 -22.63 17.87 6.96
C PHE A 130 -22.00 18.16 8.33
N ALA A 131 -22.57 17.61 9.40
CA ALA A 131 -22.12 17.81 10.76
C ALA A 131 -21.66 16.47 11.39
N PRO A 132 -20.59 16.47 12.21
CA PRO A 132 -20.13 15.28 12.92
C PRO A 132 -21.13 14.86 13.99
N TYR A 133 -21.25 13.55 14.22
CA TYR A 133 -22.10 13.01 15.27
C TYR A 133 -21.53 11.70 15.82
N PHE A 134 -22.02 11.31 16.99
CA PHE A 134 -21.76 10.02 17.62
C PHE A 134 -22.99 9.58 18.41
N TYR A 135 -22.97 8.37 18.97
CA TYR A 135 -24.10 7.81 19.69
C TYR A 135 -23.77 7.48 21.15
N VAL A 136 -24.77 7.56 22.02
CA VAL A 136 -24.75 6.99 23.38
C VAL A 136 -26.08 6.28 23.67
N PRO A 137 -26.13 5.23 24.51
CA PRO A 137 -27.39 4.63 24.93
C PRO A 137 -28.25 5.66 25.68
N ALA A 138 -29.56 5.66 25.42
CA ALA A 138 -30.50 6.45 26.20
C ALA A 138 -30.67 5.82 27.60
N PRO A 139 -30.66 6.63 28.68
CA PRO A 139 -30.83 6.09 30.02
C PRO A 139 -32.27 5.62 30.28
N ALA A 140 -32.45 4.75 31.26
CA ALA A 140 -33.77 4.22 31.59
C ALA A 140 -34.75 5.35 31.96
N GLY A 141 -35.93 5.37 31.35
CA GLY A 141 -36.92 6.43 31.54
C GLY A 141 -36.67 7.71 30.73
N PHE A 142 -35.67 7.73 29.84
CA PHE A 142 -35.48 8.83 28.91
C PHE A 142 -36.63 8.89 27.89
N THR A 143 -37.08 10.10 27.55
CA THR A 143 -38.18 10.35 26.62
C THR A 143 -37.86 11.57 25.78
N ALA A 144 -38.66 11.82 24.73
CA ALA A 144 -38.49 12.99 23.88
C ALA A 144 -38.54 14.33 24.65
N ALA A 145 -39.24 14.38 25.79
CA ALA A 145 -39.31 15.58 26.63
C ALA A 145 -37.95 15.99 27.23
N HIS A 146 -37.03 15.03 27.40
CA HIS A 146 -35.72 15.27 27.99
C HIS A 146 -34.64 15.70 26.97
N LEU A 147 -34.91 15.60 25.66
CA LEU A 147 -33.91 15.88 24.61
C LEU A 147 -33.39 17.32 24.68
N SER A 148 -34.29 18.29 24.86
CA SER A 148 -33.91 19.71 24.90
C SER A 148 -33.00 20.03 26.10
N GLU A 149 -33.31 19.46 27.26
CA GLU A 149 -32.51 19.68 28.47
C GLU A 149 -31.15 18.97 28.39
N PHE A 150 -31.11 17.74 27.89
CA PHE A 150 -29.86 17.02 27.64
C PHE A 150 -28.95 17.80 26.68
N GLN A 151 -29.51 18.28 25.56
CA GLN A 151 -28.78 19.10 24.60
C GLN A 151 -28.22 20.37 25.25
N LYS A 152 -29.05 21.09 26.01
CA LYS A 152 -28.67 22.36 26.67
C LYS A 152 -27.55 22.16 27.68
N GLU A 153 -27.64 21.13 28.52
CA GLU A 153 -26.63 20.84 29.53
C GLU A 153 -25.32 20.35 28.90
N LEU A 154 -25.38 19.49 27.89
CA LEU A 154 -24.17 19.02 27.21
C LEU A 154 -23.49 20.17 26.45
N ASN A 155 -24.27 21.01 25.77
CA ASN A 155 -23.77 22.22 25.11
C ASN A 155 -23.02 23.13 26.10
N SER A 156 -23.62 23.35 27.27
CA SER A 156 -23.04 24.18 28.34
C SER A 156 -21.76 23.56 28.92
N ALA A 157 -21.76 22.24 29.13
CA ALA A 157 -20.59 21.52 29.65
C ALA A 157 -19.40 21.57 28.68
N VAL A 158 -19.65 21.31 27.39
CA VAL A 158 -18.60 21.35 26.36
C VAL A 158 -18.07 22.78 26.17
N LEU A 159 -18.94 23.80 26.19
CA LEU A 159 -18.50 25.20 26.13
C LEU A 159 -17.60 25.59 27.32
N LYS A 160 -17.93 25.15 28.53
CA LYS A 160 -17.12 25.41 29.74
C LYS A 160 -15.77 24.68 29.71
N ASP A 161 -15.71 23.51 29.08
CA ASP A 161 -14.48 22.72 28.92
C ASP A 161 -13.49 23.32 27.90
N MET A 162 -13.98 24.18 27.00
CA MET A 162 -13.15 24.81 25.97
C MET A 162 -12.13 25.77 26.59
N ARG A 163 -10.85 25.39 26.54
CA ARG A 163 -9.73 26.26 26.95
C ARG A 163 -9.55 27.51 26.07
N SER A 164 -10.02 27.47 24.82
CA SER A 164 -9.89 28.57 23.86
C SER A 164 -11.02 28.52 22.82
N ASN A 165 -11.64 29.67 22.53
CA ASN A 165 -12.73 29.81 21.57
C ASN A 165 -12.38 30.73 20.38
N LYS A 166 -11.27 30.44 19.68
CA LYS A 166 -10.79 31.26 18.54
C LYS A 166 -11.79 31.37 17.38
N ASP A 167 -12.70 30.41 17.25
CA ASP A 167 -13.71 30.37 16.17
C ASP A 167 -15.06 30.98 16.57
N ASN A 168 -15.16 31.62 17.74
CA ASN A 168 -16.38 32.22 18.30
C ASN A 168 -17.58 31.25 18.28
N ILE A 169 -17.34 30.01 18.69
CA ILE A 169 -18.36 28.97 18.79
C ILE A 169 -19.32 29.33 19.92
N SER A 170 -20.59 29.56 19.59
CA SER A 170 -21.67 29.81 20.55
C SER A 170 -22.52 28.57 20.85
N VAL A 171 -22.54 27.62 19.91
CA VAL A 171 -23.27 26.34 20.02
C VAL A 171 -22.31 25.21 19.69
N THR A 172 -22.13 24.27 20.61
CA THR A 172 -21.26 23.09 20.46
C THR A 172 -22.07 21.84 20.11
N VAL A 173 -23.30 21.72 20.63
CA VAL A 173 -24.22 20.61 20.36
C VAL A 173 -25.40 21.12 19.53
N LEU A 174 -25.46 20.71 18.28
CA LEU A 174 -26.45 21.18 17.30
C LEU A 174 -27.81 20.50 17.47
N ALA A 175 -27.80 19.18 17.74
CA ALA A 175 -29.01 18.40 17.91
C ALA A 175 -28.73 17.16 18.77
N VAL A 176 -29.77 16.70 19.45
CA VAL A 176 -29.81 15.39 20.12
C VAL A 176 -31.09 14.71 19.67
N ASP A 177 -30.95 13.61 18.95
CA ASP A 177 -32.07 12.86 18.39
C ASP A 177 -32.14 11.47 19.04
N MET A 178 -33.35 10.97 19.28
CA MET A 178 -33.54 9.59 19.73
C MET A 178 -33.68 8.66 18.52
N THR A 179 -32.88 7.60 18.47
CA THR A 179 -32.87 6.60 17.40
C THR A 179 -32.86 5.20 17.99
N ARG A 180 -33.50 4.24 17.32
CA ARG A 180 -33.42 2.82 17.70
C ARG A 180 -32.28 2.17 16.95
N LYS A 181 -31.32 1.59 17.68
CA LYS A 181 -30.12 0.94 17.13
C LYS A 181 -29.76 -0.28 17.97
N GLU A 182 -28.94 -1.15 17.44
CA GLU A 182 -28.39 -2.28 18.18
C GLU A 182 -26.87 -2.17 18.34
N ASN A 183 -26.36 -2.62 19.49
CA ASN A 183 -24.93 -2.74 19.70
C ASN A 183 -24.36 -3.85 18.81
N MET A 184 -23.34 -3.53 18.01
CA MET A 184 -22.67 -4.49 17.14
C MET A 184 -21.87 -5.56 17.89
N TYR A 185 -21.46 -5.30 19.14
CA TYR A 185 -20.57 -6.17 19.91
C TYR A 185 -21.34 -7.08 20.88
N GLY A 186 -21.38 -8.37 20.57
CA GLY A 186 -22.15 -9.37 21.28
C GLY A 186 -23.56 -9.55 20.70
N TYR A 187 -24.10 -10.76 20.79
CA TYR A 187 -25.49 -11.05 20.45
C TYR A 187 -26.40 -10.82 21.65
N HIS A 188 -27.43 -9.97 21.50
CA HIS A 188 -28.35 -9.61 22.58
C HIS A 188 -29.83 -9.85 22.23
N GLY A 189 -30.11 -10.84 21.37
CA GLY A 189 -31.48 -11.21 20.98
C GLY A 189 -32.12 -10.30 19.92
N SER A 190 -31.31 -9.59 19.12
CA SER A 190 -31.76 -8.70 18.04
C SER A 190 -32.76 -7.63 18.49
N ARG A 191 -32.63 -7.15 19.73
CA ARG A 191 -33.52 -6.13 20.31
C ARG A 191 -32.88 -4.76 20.16
N PRO A 192 -33.48 -3.84 19.38
CA PRO A 192 -32.97 -2.49 19.29
C PRO A 192 -33.23 -1.72 20.59
N LEU A 193 -32.19 -1.04 21.06
CA LEU A 193 -32.23 -0.14 22.20
C LEU A 193 -32.40 1.30 21.71
N ASP A 194 -32.88 2.16 22.60
CA ASP A 194 -32.92 3.59 22.33
C ASP A 194 -31.52 4.18 22.53
N PHE A 195 -31.04 4.89 21.52
CA PHE A 195 -29.78 5.62 21.51
C PHE A 195 -30.06 7.10 21.29
N LEU A 196 -29.20 7.94 21.87
CA LEU A 196 -29.14 9.36 21.58
C LEU A 196 -28.06 9.58 20.52
N ARG A 197 -28.45 10.10 19.36
CA ARG A 197 -27.55 10.62 18.33
C ARG A 197 -27.22 12.07 18.69
N ILE A 198 -25.96 12.34 19.01
CA ILE A 198 -25.49 13.67 19.42
C ILE A 198 -24.77 14.29 18.24
N THR A 199 -25.36 15.32 17.64
CA THR A 199 -24.78 16.07 16.53
C THR A 199 -23.98 17.25 17.06
N MET A 200 -22.69 17.30 16.73
CA MET A 200 -21.75 18.32 17.19
C MET A 200 -21.51 19.37 16.11
N ALA A 201 -21.21 20.60 16.52
CA ALA A 201 -20.94 21.71 15.61
C ALA A 201 -19.65 21.53 14.80
N MET A 202 -18.62 20.92 15.41
CA MET A 202 -17.28 20.81 14.84
C MET A 202 -16.67 19.44 15.14
N PRO A 203 -15.88 18.83 14.22
CA PRO A 203 -15.30 17.51 14.44
C PRO A 203 -14.43 17.43 15.70
N ARG A 204 -13.67 18.50 15.99
CA ARG A 204 -12.83 18.60 17.18
C ARG A 204 -13.58 18.58 18.52
N LEU A 205 -14.90 18.81 18.51
CA LEU A 205 -15.73 18.84 19.71
C LEU A 205 -16.28 17.45 20.10
N VAL A 206 -16.16 16.44 19.24
CA VAL A 206 -16.56 15.06 19.57
C VAL A 206 -15.73 14.50 20.73
N ALA A 207 -14.40 14.72 20.71
CA ALA A 207 -13.51 14.22 21.75
C ALA A 207 -13.80 14.77 23.18
N PRO A 208 -13.97 16.09 23.41
CA PRO A 208 -14.33 16.60 24.73
C PRO A 208 -15.75 16.17 25.15
N ALA A 209 -16.74 16.19 24.24
CA ALA A 209 -18.10 15.74 24.56
C ALA A 209 -18.12 14.26 25.00
N LYS A 210 -17.43 13.39 24.26
CA LYS A 210 -17.21 11.99 24.62
C LYS A 210 -16.62 11.85 26.02
N ARG A 211 -15.52 12.56 26.31
CA ARG A 211 -14.84 12.49 27.61
C ARG A 211 -15.75 12.90 28.77
N LEU A 212 -16.48 14.00 28.62
CA LEU A 212 -17.40 14.51 29.65
C LEU A 212 -18.53 13.49 29.92
N LEU A 213 -19.06 12.88 28.86
CA LEU A 213 -20.08 11.84 28.97
C LEU A 213 -19.55 10.55 29.65
N GLU A 214 -18.30 10.16 29.38
CA GLU A 214 -17.66 8.99 30.01
C GLU A 214 -17.36 9.23 31.50
N GLN A 215 -16.95 10.44 31.89
CA GLN A 215 -16.55 10.78 33.27
C GLN A 215 -17.73 10.97 34.23
N GLY A 216 -18.95 11.10 33.70
CA GLY A 216 -20.17 11.31 34.47
C GLY A 216 -20.85 12.62 34.07
N PHE A 217 -22.09 12.52 33.60
CA PHE A 217 -22.87 13.64 33.12
C PHE A 217 -24.24 13.69 33.80
N LYS A 218 -24.66 14.90 34.20
CA LYS A 218 -25.92 15.17 34.91
C LYS A 218 -26.74 16.17 34.11
N PHE A 219 -28.04 15.90 34.01
CA PHE A 219 -29.04 16.75 33.38
C PHE A 219 -30.41 16.41 33.99
N ALA A 220 -31.33 17.37 34.03
CA ALA A 220 -32.67 17.16 34.55
C ALA A 220 -32.66 16.47 35.94
N ASN A 221 -33.63 15.59 36.14
CA ASN A 221 -33.83 14.74 37.30
C ASN A 221 -33.07 13.40 37.23
N PHE A 222 -32.21 13.20 36.22
CA PHE A 222 -31.34 12.01 36.14
C PHE A 222 -30.15 12.17 37.09
N SER A 223 -29.76 11.08 37.75
CA SER A 223 -28.53 11.04 38.53
C SER A 223 -27.30 11.18 37.61
N THR A 224 -26.20 11.67 38.17
CA THR A 224 -24.92 11.67 37.46
C THR A 224 -24.57 10.24 37.08
N GLN A 225 -24.42 9.98 35.79
CA GLN A 225 -24.07 8.66 35.28
C GLN A 225 -23.11 8.78 34.09
N SER A 226 -22.34 7.73 33.86
CA SER A 226 -21.44 7.62 32.71
C SER A 226 -22.18 7.04 31.51
N TYR A 227 -21.84 7.54 30.32
CA TYR A 227 -22.38 7.05 29.05
C TYR A 227 -21.28 6.42 28.22
N SER A 228 -21.55 5.22 27.72
CA SER A 228 -20.66 4.52 26.80
C SER A 228 -20.81 5.10 25.38
N PRO A 229 -19.75 5.67 24.79
CA PRO A 229 -19.83 6.24 23.46
C PRO A 229 -19.69 5.17 22.37
N TYR A 230 -20.40 5.39 21.27
CA TYR A 230 -20.38 4.58 20.06
C TYR A 230 -20.01 5.48 18.88
N GLU A 231 -19.15 4.98 18.00
CA GLU A 231 -18.68 5.67 16.79
C GLU A 231 -18.04 7.06 17.02
N ALA A 232 -17.69 7.41 18.25
CA ALA A 232 -17.08 8.70 18.59
C ALA A 232 -15.60 8.84 18.16
N ASN A 233 -14.97 7.74 17.70
CA ASN A 233 -13.58 7.68 17.25
C ASN A 233 -13.46 7.46 15.71
N ILE A 234 -14.44 7.96 14.93
CA ILE A 234 -14.43 7.89 13.46
C ILE A 234 -13.97 9.22 12.88
N ASP A 235 -13.03 9.16 11.93
CA ASP A 235 -12.52 10.33 11.22
C ASP A 235 -13.68 10.97 10.41
N PHE A 236 -13.76 12.29 10.37
CA PHE A 236 -14.92 13.02 9.82
C PHE A 236 -15.15 12.72 8.33
N GLU A 237 -14.07 12.60 7.59
CA GLU A 237 -14.00 12.23 6.18
C GLU A 237 -14.56 10.82 5.95
N ILE A 238 -14.20 9.87 6.82
CA ILE A 238 -14.70 8.49 6.76
C ILE A 238 -16.20 8.48 7.09
N ARG A 239 -16.66 9.22 8.09
CA ARG A 239 -18.10 9.34 8.41
C ARG A 239 -18.88 9.87 7.21
N PHE A 240 -18.39 10.96 6.60
CA PHE A 240 -19.00 11.55 5.40
C PHE A 240 -19.08 10.52 4.26
N MET A 241 -17.96 9.83 3.98
CA MET A 241 -17.88 8.82 2.92
C MET A 241 -18.81 7.61 3.17
N VAL A 242 -18.99 7.21 4.42
CA VAL A 242 -19.92 6.14 4.79
C VAL A 242 -21.37 6.60 4.60
N ASP A 243 -21.73 7.79 5.08
CA ASP A 243 -23.12 8.32 5.06
C ASP A 243 -23.62 8.60 3.66
N CYS A 244 -22.74 9.12 2.80
CA CYS A 244 -23.07 9.47 1.42
C CYS A 244 -22.79 8.32 0.44
N ASP A 245 -22.42 7.14 0.92
CA ASP A 245 -21.97 5.99 0.12
C ASP A 245 -20.89 6.34 -0.93
N VAL A 246 -20.01 7.27 -0.58
CA VAL A 246 -18.87 7.70 -1.41
C VAL A 246 -17.66 6.83 -1.04
N VAL A 247 -17.01 6.22 -2.03
CA VAL A 247 -15.76 5.44 -1.84
C VAL A 247 -14.56 6.15 -2.44
N GLY A 248 -13.35 5.72 -2.10
CA GLY A 248 -12.12 6.29 -2.66
C GLY A 248 -12.06 6.11 -4.17
N CYS A 249 -11.60 7.13 -4.90
CA CYS A 249 -11.44 7.07 -6.36
C CYS A 249 -12.74 6.79 -7.15
N CYS A 250 -13.91 7.04 -6.56
CA CYS A 250 -15.18 6.88 -7.25
C CYS A 250 -15.51 8.10 -8.12
N TRP A 251 -16.43 7.88 -9.05
CA TRP A 251 -17.05 8.93 -9.82
C TRP A 251 -18.19 9.56 -9.02
N ILE A 252 -18.33 10.88 -9.12
CA ILE A 252 -19.32 11.69 -8.44
C ILE A 252 -20.15 12.39 -9.52
N GLU A 253 -21.47 12.39 -9.33
CA GLU A 253 -22.43 13.12 -10.16
C GLU A 253 -23.02 14.27 -9.35
N LEU A 254 -22.99 15.49 -9.91
CA LEU A 254 -23.73 16.64 -9.42
C LEU A 254 -24.88 16.92 -10.39
N PRO A 255 -26.13 16.57 -10.04
CA PRO A 255 -27.27 16.74 -10.93
C PRO A 255 -27.56 18.21 -11.24
N LYS A 256 -28.08 18.47 -12.44
CA LYS A 256 -28.58 19.80 -12.84
C LYS A 256 -29.56 20.38 -11.81
N GLY A 257 -29.39 21.66 -11.51
CA GLY A 257 -30.16 22.42 -10.52
C GLY A 257 -29.81 22.12 -9.06
N LYS A 258 -28.83 21.26 -8.78
CA LYS A 258 -28.43 20.87 -7.41
C LYS A 258 -27.07 21.40 -6.96
N TYR A 259 -26.33 22.08 -7.83
CA TYR A 259 -25.06 22.72 -7.50
C TYR A 259 -25.04 24.19 -7.95
N LYS A 260 -24.08 24.95 -7.43
CA LYS A 260 -23.82 26.34 -7.81
C LYS A 260 -22.33 26.49 -8.07
N LEU A 261 -21.97 27.23 -9.12
CA LEU A 261 -20.59 27.63 -9.34
C LEU A 261 -20.23 28.74 -8.36
N ARG A 262 -19.01 28.71 -7.81
CA ARG A 262 -18.48 29.84 -7.04
C ARG A 262 -18.00 30.92 -8.02
N GLU A 263 -18.28 32.18 -7.72
CA GLU A 263 -17.76 33.30 -8.51
C GLU A 263 -16.25 33.46 -8.29
N GLU A 264 -15.44 32.95 -9.23
CA GLU A 264 -14.08 33.41 -9.54
C GLU A 264 -13.74 33.09 -11.02
N ARG A 265 -12.98 33.99 -11.68
CA ARG A 265 -12.83 34.22 -13.15
C ARG A 265 -12.52 32.99 -14.03
N THR A 266 -13.40 32.80 -15.05
CA THR A 266 -13.26 32.30 -16.45
C THR A 266 -12.10 31.36 -16.80
N THR A 267 -12.34 30.23 -17.48
CA THR A 267 -12.62 30.17 -18.93
C THR A 267 -13.65 29.10 -19.35
N LYS A 268 -14.08 29.20 -20.61
CA LYS A 268 -15.36 28.76 -21.21
C LYS A 268 -15.22 27.63 -22.26
N ASP A 269 -16.34 26.91 -22.44
CA ASP A 269 -16.90 26.16 -23.61
C ASP A 269 -16.15 24.89 -24.10
N THR A 270 -16.70 23.71 -24.42
CA THR A 270 -17.95 22.92 -24.18
C THR A 270 -17.60 21.44 -24.48
N ASP A 271 -18.08 20.47 -23.68
CA ASP A 271 -18.60 19.13 -24.09
C ASP A 271 -18.90 18.23 -22.87
N SER A 272 -20.00 17.46 -22.95
CA SER A 272 -20.55 16.61 -21.88
C SER A 272 -20.02 15.17 -21.96
N PRO A 273 -19.56 14.55 -20.85
CA PRO A 273 -19.18 13.14 -20.87
C PRO A 273 -20.33 12.21 -20.47
N GLU A 274 -20.63 11.25 -21.34
CA GLU A 274 -21.32 9.98 -21.05
C GLU A 274 -20.28 8.88 -20.73
N GLY A 275 -20.59 7.92 -19.86
CA GLY A 275 -19.77 6.70 -19.71
C GLY A 275 -19.92 5.90 -18.41
N GLU A 276 -19.53 4.62 -18.48
CA GLU A 276 -19.62 3.61 -17.41
C GLU A 276 -18.69 3.88 -16.18
N TRP A 277 -19.21 3.71 -14.96
CA TRP A 277 -18.61 4.14 -13.68
C TRP A 277 -17.34 3.39 -13.20
N GLN A 278 -16.79 2.47 -13.99
CA GLN A 278 -15.59 1.69 -13.61
C GLN A 278 -14.27 2.26 -14.19
N ARG A 279 -14.37 3.15 -15.19
CA ARG A 279 -13.23 3.80 -15.85
C ARG A 279 -12.39 4.67 -14.89
N ILE A 280 -11.22 5.10 -15.36
CA ILE A 280 -10.30 6.01 -14.66
C ILE A 280 -10.15 7.28 -15.51
N ALA A 281 -10.29 8.45 -14.88
CA ALA A 281 -10.10 9.76 -15.52
C ALA A 281 -8.64 9.94 -15.99
N PRO A 282 -8.37 10.80 -16.98
CA PRO A 282 -7.00 11.05 -17.47
C PRO A 282 -6.20 11.92 -16.48
N LEU A 283 -5.81 11.31 -15.36
CA LEU A 283 -5.04 11.96 -14.31
C LEU A 283 -3.67 12.38 -14.82
N ARG A 284 -3.21 13.58 -14.46
CA ARG A 284 -1.82 14.02 -14.71
C ARG A 284 -0.92 13.56 -13.58
N VAL A 285 0.07 12.74 -13.90
CA VAL A 285 1.10 12.23 -13.00
C VAL A 285 2.38 13.00 -13.28
N LEU A 286 2.81 13.85 -12.35
CA LEU A 286 4.11 14.53 -12.39
C LEU A 286 5.13 13.70 -11.62
N SER A 287 6.22 13.31 -12.27
CA SER A 287 7.42 12.80 -11.61
C SER A 287 8.53 13.84 -11.72
N PHE A 288 9.26 14.06 -10.63
CA PHE A 288 10.35 15.03 -10.61
C PHE A 288 11.51 14.54 -9.75
N ASP A 289 12.68 15.11 -10.00
CA ASP A 289 13.94 14.85 -9.32
C ASP A 289 14.76 16.15 -9.28
N ILE A 290 15.61 16.32 -8.26
CA ILE A 290 16.44 17.52 -8.08
C ILE A 290 17.92 17.18 -7.96
N GLU A 291 18.76 18.09 -8.46
CA GLU A 291 20.20 18.04 -8.25
C GLU A 291 20.70 19.25 -7.45
N CYS A 292 21.61 18.98 -6.51
CA CYS A 292 22.19 19.98 -5.63
C CYS A 292 23.72 19.99 -5.76
N ALA A 293 24.34 21.17 -5.85
CA ALA A 293 25.80 21.29 -5.86
C ALA A 293 26.32 21.34 -4.41
N GLY A 294 26.70 20.18 -3.87
CA GLY A 294 27.22 20.04 -2.51
C GLY A 294 28.71 20.33 -2.36
N ARG A 295 29.13 20.55 -1.11
CA ARG A 295 30.55 20.59 -0.70
C ARG A 295 31.14 19.17 -0.65
N LYS A 296 32.42 19.03 -1.00
CA LYS A 296 33.09 17.71 -1.02
C LYS A 296 33.05 17.03 0.35
N GLY A 297 32.55 15.80 0.39
CA GLY A 297 32.47 14.98 1.60
C GLY A 297 31.36 15.37 2.58
N VAL A 298 30.49 16.32 2.23
CA VAL A 298 29.35 16.76 3.04
C VAL A 298 28.06 16.49 2.28
N PHE A 299 27.07 15.89 2.93
CA PHE A 299 25.75 15.72 2.33
C PHE A 299 25.09 17.09 2.15
N PRO A 300 24.36 17.35 1.05
CA PRO A 300 23.78 18.68 0.80
C PRO A 300 22.91 19.19 1.95
N GLU A 301 23.14 20.44 2.34
CA GLU A 301 22.38 21.18 3.35
C GLU A 301 21.65 22.35 2.70
N ALA A 302 20.33 22.44 2.87
CA ALA A 302 19.50 23.41 2.15
C ALA A 302 19.85 24.89 2.46
N GLU A 303 20.43 25.14 3.63
CA GLU A 303 20.86 26.48 4.06
C GLU A 303 22.06 27.00 3.26
N VAL A 304 22.88 26.11 2.70
CA VAL A 304 24.17 26.45 2.07
C VAL A 304 24.20 26.02 0.62
N ASP A 305 23.95 24.75 0.35
CA ASP A 305 24.18 24.12 -0.94
C ASP A 305 22.99 24.42 -1.90
N PRO A 306 23.23 24.92 -3.12
CA PRO A 306 22.16 25.34 -4.04
C PRO A 306 21.52 24.18 -4.79
N VAL A 307 20.23 24.32 -5.09
CA VAL A 307 19.53 23.54 -6.12
C VAL A 307 19.96 24.06 -7.49
N ILE A 308 20.48 23.17 -8.32
CA ILE A 308 21.07 23.53 -9.62
C ILE A 308 20.27 23.00 -10.80
N GLN A 309 19.55 21.89 -10.65
CA GLN A 309 18.64 21.37 -11.66
C GLN A 309 17.38 20.78 -11.02
N ILE A 310 16.26 20.91 -11.72
CA ILE A 310 15.01 20.19 -11.41
C ILE A 310 14.47 19.61 -12.71
N ALA A 311 14.47 18.29 -12.84
CA ALA A 311 13.83 17.60 -13.96
C ALA A 311 12.37 17.30 -13.64
N SER A 312 11.49 17.38 -14.63
CA SER A 312 10.06 17.14 -14.47
C SER A 312 9.48 16.45 -15.71
N MET A 313 8.85 15.30 -15.47
CA MET A 313 8.18 14.48 -16.47
C MET A 313 6.68 14.40 -16.13
N VAL A 314 5.80 14.72 -17.06
CA VAL A 314 4.34 14.65 -16.85
C VAL A 314 3.72 13.69 -17.85
N GLN A 315 2.94 12.76 -17.32
CA GLN A 315 2.25 11.75 -18.09
C GLN A 315 0.77 11.72 -17.75
N ARG A 316 -0.09 11.43 -18.73
CA ARG A 316 -1.52 11.16 -18.46
C ARG A 316 -1.73 9.68 -18.21
N GLN A 317 -2.54 9.36 -17.22
CA GLN A 317 -2.86 7.99 -16.87
C GLN A 317 -3.48 7.26 -18.08
N GLY A 318 -2.87 6.15 -18.49
CA GLY A 318 -3.29 5.34 -19.64
C GLY A 318 -2.48 5.59 -20.92
N GLU A 319 -1.78 6.72 -21.03
CA GLU A 319 -0.81 6.98 -22.11
C GLU A 319 0.51 6.25 -21.82
N LYS A 320 1.24 5.84 -22.87
CA LYS A 320 2.53 5.14 -22.73
C LYS A 320 3.68 6.07 -22.42
N GLU A 321 3.63 7.29 -22.92
CA GLU A 321 4.76 8.23 -22.90
C GLU A 321 4.40 9.53 -22.17
N PRO A 322 5.38 10.21 -21.54
CA PRO A 322 5.17 11.51 -20.94
C PRO A 322 5.09 12.59 -22.01
N PHE A 323 4.06 13.45 -21.96
CA PHE A 323 3.82 14.54 -22.91
C PHE A 323 4.48 15.88 -22.50
N ILE A 324 5.05 15.96 -21.29
CA ILE A 324 5.89 17.09 -20.85
C ILE A 324 7.19 16.52 -20.33
N ARG A 325 8.29 17.01 -20.88
CA ARG A 325 9.67 16.64 -20.53
C ARG A 325 10.45 17.95 -20.38
N THR A 326 10.71 18.38 -19.14
CA THR A 326 11.28 19.71 -18.86
C THR A 326 12.38 19.65 -17.82
N VAL A 327 13.46 20.40 -18.04
CA VAL A 327 14.52 20.63 -17.04
C VAL A 327 14.65 22.11 -16.75
N PHE A 328 14.60 22.48 -15.47
CA PHE A 328 14.92 23.81 -14.98
C PHE A 328 16.38 23.79 -14.54
N THR A 329 17.26 24.54 -15.20
CA THR A 329 18.71 24.52 -14.94
C THR A 329 19.20 25.88 -14.45
N LEU A 330 20.14 25.88 -13.51
CA LEU A 330 20.92 27.06 -13.16
C LEU A 330 22.09 27.17 -14.15
N GLN A 331 22.27 28.34 -14.75
CA GLN A 331 23.18 28.63 -15.86
C GLN A 331 22.76 27.99 -17.20
N SER A 332 23.49 28.31 -18.28
CA SER A 332 23.20 27.84 -19.63
C SER A 332 23.40 26.34 -19.77
N CYS A 333 22.51 25.65 -20.47
CA CYS A 333 22.60 24.22 -20.74
C CYS A 333 22.38 23.99 -22.23
N ALA A 334 23.18 23.11 -22.84
CA ALA A 334 22.98 22.75 -24.24
C ALA A 334 21.66 21.98 -24.41
N SER A 335 21.08 22.06 -25.61
CA SER A 335 19.77 21.47 -25.91
C SER A 335 19.76 19.95 -25.82
N ILE A 336 18.63 19.39 -25.40
CA ILE A 336 18.38 17.94 -25.37
C ILE A 336 17.17 17.70 -26.27
N VAL A 337 17.32 16.83 -27.27
CA VAL A 337 16.24 16.50 -28.22
C VAL A 337 15.05 15.93 -27.46
N GLY A 338 13.83 16.29 -27.88
CA GLY A 338 12.60 15.88 -27.21
C GLY A 338 12.37 16.46 -25.81
N SER A 339 13.21 17.39 -25.31
CA SER A 339 13.05 17.97 -23.96
C SER A 339 13.18 19.49 -23.94
N GLN A 340 12.32 20.16 -23.17
CA GLN A 340 12.41 21.61 -22.97
C GLN A 340 13.40 21.95 -21.86
N ILE A 341 14.40 22.80 -22.17
CA ILE A 341 15.41 23.23 -21.20
C ILE A 341 15.21 24.71 -20.86
N LEU A 342 14.97 25.00 -19.58
CA LEU A 342 14.74 26.35 -19.07
C LEU A 342 15.94 26.78 -18.20
N CYS A 343 16.76 27.67 -18.73
CA CYS A 343 17.98 28.13 -18.07
C CYS A 343 17.74 29.42 -17.27
N PHE A 344 18.21 29.47 -16.03
CA PHE A 344 18.07 30.63 -15.14
C PHE A 344 19.43 31.11 -14.65
N THR A 345 19.59 32.42 -14.46
CA THR A 345 20.85 32.98 -13.90
C THR A 345 20.85 33.00 -12.37
N GLN A 346 19.67 33.02 -11.76
CA GLN A 346 19.51 33.03 -10.31
C GLN A 346 18.65 31.87 -9.84
N GLU A 347 19.09 31.18 -8.78
CA GLU A 347 18.36 30.06 -8.17
C GLU A 347 16.94 30.44 -7.72
N LYS A 348 16.74 31.68 -7.25
CA LYS A 348 15.40 32.16 -6.87
C LYS A 348 14.40 32.12 -8.03
N GLN A 349 14.85 32.46 -9.23
CA GLN A 349 14.03 32.42 -10.45
C GLN A 349 13.73 30.98 -10.85
N LEU A 350 14.71 30.08 -10.75
CA LEU A 350 14.54 28.65 -10.97
C LEU A 350 13.44 28.08 -10.07
N LEU A 351 13.56 28.27 -8.75
CA LEU A 351 12.58 27.80 -7.77
C LEU A 351 11.18 28.40 -8.02
N GLN A 352 11.11 29.71 -8.27
CA GLN A 352 9.84 30.39 -8.55
C GLN A 352 9.17 29.84 -9.81
N SER A 353 9.95 29.61 -10.87
CA SER A 353 9.47 29.08 -12.14
C SER A 353 9.00 27.63 -12.02
N TRP A 354 9.70 26.79 -11.27
CA TRP A 354 9.25 25.42 -11.01
C TRP A 354 7.95 25.39 -10.20
N ALA A 355 7.81 26.25 -9.19
CA ALA A 355 6.55 26.35 -8.44
C ALA A 355 5.40 26.84 -9.35
N GLU A 356 5.67 27.73 -10.30
CA GLU A 356 4.69 28.19 -11.29
C GLU A 356 4.33 27.11 -12.30
N PHE A 357 5.30 26.32 -12.73
CA PHE A 357 5.10 25.12 -13.54
C PHE A 357 4.15 24.13 -12.85
N VAL A 358 4.38 23.78 -11.57
CA VAL A 358 3.49 22.88 -10.82
C VAL A 358 2.06 23.43 -10.76
N ARG A 359 1.90 24.75 -10.55
CA ARG A 359 0.58 25.40 -10.54
C ARG A 359 -0.10 25.39 -11.91
N THR A 360 0.66 25.56 -12.99
CA THR A 360 0.16 25.66 -14.36
C THR A 360 -0.17 24.29 -14.95
N VAL A 361 0.69 23.30 -14.73
CA VAL A 361 0.47 21.90 -15.12
C VAL A 361 -0.70 21.28 -14.35
N ASP A 362 -0.88 21.69 -13.10
CA ASP A 362 -1.92 21.20 -12.21
C ASP A 362 -1.94 19.65 -12.10
N PRO A 363 -0.84 19.00 -11.67
CA PRO A 363 -0.79 17.55 -11.55
C PRO A 363 -1.74 17.04 -10.46
N ASP A 364 -2.37 15.89 -10.74
CA ASP A 364 -3.26 15.20 -9.79
C ASP A 364 -2.46 14.34 -8.82
N ILE A 365 -1.42 13.67 -9.35
CA ILE A 365 -0.49 12.84 -8.60
C ILE A 365 0.91 13.43 -8.77
N ILE A 366 1.63 13.57 -7.66
CA ILE A 366 3.05 13.92 -7.65
C ILE A 366 3.82 12.68 -7.16
N THR A 367 4.70 12.17 -8.00
CA THR A 367 5.55 11.00 -7.75
C THR A 367 7.03 11.35 -7.96
N GLY A 368 7.88 10.37 -7.77
CA GLY A 368 9.34 10.47 -7.73
C GLY A 368 9.89 9.41 -6.80
N TYR A 369 11.18 9.48 -6.48
CA TYR A 369 11.84 8.53 -5.59
C TYR A 369 12.44 9.25 -4.39
N ASN A 370 11.89 9.04 -3.19
CA ASN A 370 12.31 9.71 -1.95
C ASN A 370 11.93 11.21 -1.84
N ILE A 371 10.96 11.66 -2.65
CA ILE A 371 10.47 13.04 -2.67
C ILE A 371 9.92 13.53 -1.34
N GLN A 372 9.37 12.64 -0.50
CA GLN A 372 8.80 13.02 0.80
C GLN A 372 9.87 13.35 1.84
N ASN A 373 10.99 12.63 1.82
CA ASN A 373 12.03 12.74 2.85
C ASN A 373 13.24 13.57 2.39
N PHE A 374 13.44 13.75 1.07
CA PHE A 374 14.52 14.57 0.52
C PHE A 374 14.01 15.75 -0.31
N ASP A 375 13.46 15.53 -1.51
CA ASP A 375 13.27 16.59 -2.50
C ASP A 375 12.35 17.72 -2.03
N LEU A 376 11.13 17.42 -1.59
CA LEU A 376 10.18 18.43 -1.13
C LEU A 376 10.67 19.16 0.14
N PRO A 377 11.17 18.46 1.18
CA PRO A 377 11.81 19.13 2.31
C PRO A 377 12.97 20.05 1.92
N TYR A 378 13.84 19.59 1.02
CA TYR A 378 15.02 20.35 0.60
C TYR A 378 14.60 21.62 -0.15
N LEU A 379 13.68 21.50 -1.11
CA LEU A 379 13.15 22.63 -1.87
C LEU A 379 12.45 23.66 -0.97
N LEU A 380 11.62 23.23 -0.01
CA LEU A 380 10.94 24.13 0.92
C LEU A 380 11.93 24.88 1.82
N ASN A 381 12.92 24.17 2.38
CA ASN A 381 13.94 24.77 3.24
C ASN A 381 14.86 25.71 2.45
N ARG A 382 15.26 25.32 1.22
CA ARG A 382 16.09 26.16 0.36
C ARG A 382 15.37 27.43 -0.07
N ALA A 383 14.09 27.32 -0.45
CA ALA A 383 13.26 28.47 -0.76
C ALA A 383 13.10 29.42 0.45
N ALA A 384 12.98 28.86 1.66
CA ALA A 384 12.96 29.66 2.89
C ALA A 384 14.29 30.38 3.15
N ALA A 385 15.43 29.69 3.01
CA ALA A 385 16.77 30.27 3.15
C ALA A 385 17.01 31.43 2.17
N LEU A 386 16.53 31.28 0.93
CA LEU A 386 16.65 32.29 -0.12
C LEU A 386 15.54 33.37 -0.09
N LYS A 387 14.56 33.25 0.81
CA LYS A 387 13.39 34.14 0.94
C LYS A 387 12.51 34.18 -0.31
N VAL A 388 12.30 33.03 -0.96
CA VAL A 388 11.37 32.87 -2.11
C VAL A 388 9.96 32.63 -1.58
N ASN A 389 9.29 33.71 -1.17
CA ASN A 389 8.05 33.67 -0.39
C ASN A 389 6.85 33.02 -1.11
N LEU A 390 6.86 32.96 -2.45
CA LEU A 390 5.79 32.37 -3.26
C LEU A 390 6.00 30.88 -3.61
N PHE A 391 7.18 30.34 -3.30
CA PHE A 391 7.47 28.92 -3.52
C PHE A 391 6.53 27.97 -2.78
N PRO A 392 6.26 28.14 -1.46
CA PRO A 392 5.54 27.13 -0.67
C PRO A 392 4.04 27.10 -0.93
N TYR A 393 3.52 27.63 -2.06
CA TYR A 393 2.11 27.51 -2.44
C TYR A 393 1.98 26.50 -3.58
N LEU A 394 2.16 25.23 -3.23
CA LEU A 394 2.21 24.10 -4.18
C LEU A 394 0.88 23.33 -4.29
N GLY A 395 0.01 23.42 -3.27
CA GLY A 395 -1.34 22.84 -3.29
C GLY A 395 -2.31 23.56 -4.23
N ARG A 396 -3.53 23.02 -4.40
CA ARG A 396 -4.60 23.65 -5.20
C ARG A 396 -5.30 24.80 -4.47
N VAL A 397 -5.17 24.88 -3.15
CA VAL A 397 -5.74 25.96 -2.35
C VAL A 397 -4.76 27.13 -2.27
N ARG A 398 -4.99 28.16 -3.10
CA ARG A 398 -4.07 29.30 -3.33
C ARG A 398 -3.56 30.00 -2.05
N GLY A 399 -4.37 30.05 -0.99
CA GLY A 399 -4.03 30.74 0.26
C GLY A 399 -3.32 29.87 1.31
N ILE A 400 -3.10 28.58 1.06
CA ILE A 400 -2.49 27.66 2.03
C ILE A 400 -1.05 27.38 1.65
N LYS A 401 -0.13 27.58 2.60
CA LYS A 401 1.27 27.20 2.45
C LYS A 401 1.45 25.71 2.71
N SER A 402 2.23 25.06 1.87
CA SER A 402 2.86 23.77 2.11
C SER A 402 3.89 23.91 3.22
N ILE A 403 3.71 23.12 4.28
CA ILE A 403 4.55 23.08 5.47
C ILE A 403 5.03 21.66 5.74
N LEU A 404 6.25 21.54 6.24
CA LEU A 404 6.83 20.28 6.67
C LEU A 404 6.26 19.88 8.04
N LYS A 405 5.89 18.60 8.16
CA LYS A 405 5.50 17.98 9.42
C LYS A 405 6.14 16.61 9.54
N ASP A 406 6.80 16.36 10.66
CA ASP A 406 7.30 15.03 10.98
C ASP A 406 6.13 14.09 11.30
N SER A 407 6.23 12.86 10.82
CA SER A 407 5.23 11.82 10.99
C SER A 407 5.93 10.50 11.28
N SER A 408 5.45 9.78 12.29
CA SER A 408 5.92 8.43 12.59
C SER A 408 4.82 7.40 12.36
N PHE A 409 5.19 6.28 11.75
CA PHE A 409 4.31 5.13 11.53
C PHE A 409 4.94 3.89 12.14
N GLN A 410 4.17 3.09 12.88
CA GLN A 410 4.66 1.86 13.47
C GLN A 410 3.65 0.71 13.31
N SER A 411 4.15 -0.44 12.86
CA SER A 411 3.39 -1.69 12.88
C SER A 411 4.31 -2.91 12.95
N LYS A 412 3.82 -4.05 13.45
CA LYS A 412 4.58 -5.32 13.43
C LYS A 412 4.97 -5.75 12.01
N GLN A 413 4.17 -5.41 11.00
CA GLN A 413 4.40 -5.82 9.61
C GLN A 413 5.40 -4.92 8.87
N MET A 414 5.36 -3.60 9.09
CA MET A 414 6.17 -2.63 8.35
C MET A 414 7.33 -2.02 9.15
N GLY A 415 7.46 -2.38 10.43
CA GLY A 415 8.41 -1.76 11.35
C GLY A 415 7.97 -0.36 11.81
N ARG A 416 8.89 0.36 12.44
CA ARG A 416 8.75 1.79 12.77
C ARG A 416 9.43 2.61 11.68
N ARG A 417 8.77 3.66 11.20
CA ARG A 417 9.26 4.58 10.16
C ARG A 417 9.03 6.02 10.54
N GLU A 418 10.03 6.85 10.35
CA GLU A 418 9.95 8.30 10.51
C GLU A 418 10.01 8.90 9.11
N ASN A 419 8.94 9.59 8.75
CA ASN A 419 8.77 10.22 7.44
C ASN A 419 8.43 11.70 7.65
N LYS A 420 8.70 12.51 6.65
CA LYS A 420 8.18 13.87 6.55
C LYS A 420 6.93 13.87 5.69
N THR A 421 6.00 14.75 6.03
CA THR A 421 4.79 14.99 5.25
C THR A 421 4.73 16.47 4.90
N VAL A 422 4.32 16.74 3.66
CA VAL A 422 4.06 18.09 3.15
C VAL A 422 2.60 18.17 2.78
N ASN A 423 1.88 19.19 3.22
CA ASN A 423 0.50 19.38 2.74
C ASN A 423 0.49 19.98 1.32
N MET A 424 -0.29 19.37 0.44
CA MET A 424 -0.56 19.82 -0.93
C MET A 424 -2.02 19.53 -1.25
N GLU A 425 -2.92 20.34 -0.70
CA GLU A 425 -4.37 20.11 -0.74
C GLU A 425 -4.84 19.87 -2.18
N GLY A 426 -5.51 18.73 -2.40
CA GLY A 426 -6.04 18.34 -3.70
C GLY A 426 -5.05 17.69 -4.65
N ARG A 427 -3.81 17.42 -4.22
CA ARG A 427 -2.81 16.65 -4.96
C ARG A 427 -2.37 15.44 -4.15
N VAL A 428 -2.34 14.27 -4.77
CA VAL A 428 -1.91 13.03 -4.10
C VAL A 428 -0.41 12.86 -4.27
N GLN A 429 0.33 12.82 -3.16
CA GLN A 429 1.75 12.46 -3.17
C GLN A 429 1.90 10.94 -3.17
N PHE A 430 2.58 10.40 -4.18
CA PHE A 430 2.78 8.98 -4.41
C PHE A 430 4.28 8.69 -4.52
N ASP A 431 5.00 8.75 -3.41
CA ASP A 431 6.45 8.48 -3.36
C ASP A 431 6.73 6.99 -3.58
N LEU A 432 7.42 6.66 -4.67
CA LEU A 432 7.65 5.28 -5.07
C LEU A 432 8.53 4.53 -4.07
N LEU A 433 9.46 5.19 -3.37
CA LEU A 433 10.27 4.54 -2.34
C LEU A 433 9.37 4.00 -1.21
N GLN A 434 8.39 4.78 -0.77
CA GLN A 434 7.46 4.38 0.29
C GLN A 434 6.58 3.20 -0.13
N VAL A 435 6.15 3.19 -1.38
CA VAL A 435 5.35 2.10 -1.98
C VAL A 435 6.19 0.83 -2.04
N LEU A 436 7.42 0.90 -2.54
CA LEU A 436 8.31 -0.26 -2.63
C LEU A 436 8.65 -0.82 -1.25
N LEU A 437 8.96 0.04 -0.29
CA LEU A 437 9.23 -0.38 1.09
C LEU A 437 8.00 -1.04 1.76
N ARG A 438 6.79 -0.73 1.30
CA ARG A 438 5.54 -1.28 1.85
C ARG A 438 5.17 -2.61 1.21
N ASP A 439 5.26 -2.69 -0.13
CA ASP A 439 4.70 -3.80 -0.90
C ASP A 439 5.74 -4.84 -1.29
N TYR A 440 7.03 -4.50 -1.28
CA TYR A 440 8.13 -5.38 -1.68
C TYR A 440 9.12 -5.64 -0.55
N LYS A 441 9.83 -6.77 -0.66
CA LYS A 441 10.86 -7.21 0.26
C LYS A 441 12.18 -7.38 -0.48
N LEU A 442 12.87 -6.27 -0.73
CA LEU A 442 14.13 -6.22 -1.49
C LEU A 442 15.36 -6.20 -0.57
N ARG A 443 16.55 -6.45 -1.14
CA ARG A 443 17.85 -6.34 -0.42
C ARG A 443 18.35 -4.90 -0.37
N SER A 444 18.12 -4.12 -1.44
CA SER A 444 18.44 -2.70 -1.54
C SER A 444 17.24 -1.97 -2.14
N TYR A 445 17.02 -0.74 -1.67
CA TYR A 445 15.97 0.17 -2.13
C TYR A 445 16.59 1.46 -2.67
N THR A 446 17.76 1.37 -3.30
CA THR A 446 18.27 2.47 -4.12
C THR A 446 17.54 2.46 -5.46
N LEU A 447 17.34 3.63 -6.07
CA LEU A 447 16.68 3.73 -7.38
C LEU A 447 17.38 2.81 -8.41
N ASN A 448 18.72 2.80 -8.44
CA ASN A 448 19.48 1.91 -9.33
C ASN A 448 19.17 0.42 -9.10
N ALA A 449 19.15 -0.04 -7.84
CA ALA A 449 18.89 -1.45 -7.53
C ALA A 449 17.46 -1.88 -7.90
N VAL A 450 16.47 -1.01 -7.67
CA VAL A 450 15.07 -1.34 -7.98
C VAL A 450 14.79 -1.23 -9.48
N SER A 451 15.39 -0.27 -10.18
CA SER A 451 15.34 -0.18 -11.64
C SER A 451 15.97 -1.40 -12.29
N PHE A 452 17.13 -1.85 -11.81
CA PHE A 452 17.73 -3.09 -12.32
C PHE A 452 16.85 -4.30 -12.02
N HIS A 453 16.28 -4.39 -10.82
CA HIS A 453 15.43 -5.52 -10.44
C HIS A 453 14.16 -5.64 -11.29
N PHE A 454 13.46 -4.53 -11.54
CA PHE A 454 12.15 -4.53 -12.20
C PHE A 454 12.17 -4.20 -13.70
N LEU A 455 13.10 -3.35 -14.13
CA LEU A 455 13.23 -2.89 -15.52
C LEU A 455 14.40 -3.53 -16.27
N GLN A 456 15.34 -4.19 -15.56
CA GLN A 456 16.60 -4.71 -16.13
C GLN A 456 17.49 -3.59 -16.71
N GLU A 457 17.38 -2.39 -16.14
CA GLU A 457 18.15 -1.22 -16.56
C GLU A 457 19.01 -0.70 -15.42
N GLN A 458 20.21 -0.26 -15.76
CA GLN A 458 21.09 0.44 -14.83
C GLN A 458 20.99 1.95 -15.04
N LYS A 459 21.01 2.67 -13.92
CA LYS A 459 21.20 4.11 -13.91
C LYS A 459 22.65 4.43 -14.31
N GLU A 460 22.85 5.56 -15.00
CA GLU A 460 24.22 6.06 -15.20
C GLU A 460 24.78 6.55 -13.86
N ASP A 461 25.95 6.07 -13.47
CA ASP A 461 26.53 6.42 -12.16
C ASP A 461 27.25 7.77 -12.24
N VAL A 462 26.57 8.84 -11.82
CA VAL A 462 27.18 10.14 -11.55
C VAL A 462 27.41 10.25 -10.06
N GLN A 463 28.67 10.13 -9.64
CA GLN A 463 29.01 10.27 -8.22
C GLN A 463 28.70 11.69 -7.72
N HIS A 464 28.13 11.80 -6.52
CA HIS A 464 27.78 13.09 -5.91
C HIS A 464 28.97 14.08 -5.86
N SER A 465 30.19 13.56 -5.75
CA SER A 465 31.43 14.34 -5.67
C SER A 465 31.78 15.09 -6.96
N ILE A 466 31.26 14.64 -8.11
CA ILE A 466 31.53 15.25 -9.43
C ILE A 466 30.40 16.17 -9.91
N ILE A 467 29.23 16.15 -9.27
CA ILE A 467 28.07 16.99 -9.66
C ILE A 467 28.46 18.48 -9.65
N THR A 468 29.12 18.93 -8.59
CA THR A 468 29.60 20.32 -8.47
C THR A 468 30.61 20.68 -9.55
N ASP A 469 31.49 19.74 -9.94
CA ASP A 469 32.49 19.94 -10.99
C ASP A 469 31.82 20.00 -12.38
N LEU A 470 30.82 19.15 -12.64
CA LEU A 470 30.01 19.18 -13.87
C LEU A 470 29.20 20.46 -14.01
N GLN A 471 28.60 20.94 -12.92
CA GLN A 471 27.84 22.19 -12.90
C GLN A 471 28.73 23.40 -13.21
N ASN A 472 29.93 23.45 -12.63
CA ASN A 472 30.89 24.54 -12.81
C ASN A 472 31.67 24.48 -14.13
N GLY A 473 31.47 23.42 -14.92
CA GLY A 473 32.04 23.28 -16.26
C GLY A 473 31.33 24.15 -17.30
N ASN A 474 31.04 23.56 -18.45
CA ASN A 474 30.42 24.23 -19.59
C ASN A 474 28.96 23.79 -19.78
N GLU A 475 28.31 24.29 -20.85
CA GLU A 475 26.93 23.94 -21.16
C GLU A 475 26.72 22.44 -21.49
N GLN A 476 27.74 21.76 -21.99
CA GLN A 476 27.69 20.32 -22.31
C GLN A 476 27.82 19.45 -21.06
N THR A 477 28.66 19.84 -20.10
CA THR A 477 28.72 19.14 -18.80
C THR A 477 27.42 19.31 -18.02
N ARG A 478 26.79 20.48 -18.09
CA ARG A 478 25.44 20.71 -17.53
C ARG A 478 24.34 19.96 -18.30
N ARG A 479 24.47 19.82 -19.62
CA ARG A 479 23.59 18.96 -20.44
C ARG A 479 23.66 17.50 -20.01
N ARG A 480 24.87 16.96 -19.79
CA ARG A 480 25.05 15.60 -19.25
C ARG A 480 24.35 15.43 -17.90
N LEU A 481 24.50 16.40 -17.00
CA LEU A 481 23.81 16.39 -15.71
C LEU A 481 22.27 16.45 -15.89
N ALA A 482 21.78 17.23 -16.85
CA ALA A 482 20.37 17.35 -17.15
C ALA A 482 19.77 16.06 -17.74
N VAL A 483 20.50 15.34 -18.62
CA VAL A 483 20.11 14.01 -19.11
C VAL A 483 20.01 13.01 -17.95
N TYR A 484 20.99 13.05 -17.05
CA TYR A 484 21.00 12.22 -15.84
C TYR A 484 19.79 12.51 -14.93
N CYS A 485 19.51 13.77 -14.64
CA CYS A 485 18.35 14.18 -13.82
C CYS A 485 17.01 13.84 -14.51
N LEU A 486 16.91 13.99 -15.84
CA LEU A 486 15.73 13.54 -16.60
C LEU A 486 15.49 12.04 -16.48
N LYS A 487 16.56 11.23 -16.56
CA LYS A 487 16.46 9.78 -16.38
C LYS A 487 15.96 9.43 -14.98
N ASP A 488 16.46 10.11 -13.96
CA ASP A 488 16.00 9.92 -12.57
C ASP A 488 14.56 10.36 -12.34
N ALA A 489 14.08 11.42 -13.01
CA ALA A 489 12.68 11.80 -13.00
C ALA A 489 11.80 10.81 -13.79
N TYR A 490 12.33 10.11 -14.79
CA TYR A 490 11.57 9.20 -15.66
C TYR A 490 11.45 7.77 -15.10
N LEU A 491 12.51 7.24 -14.48
CA LEU A 491 12.51 5.88 -13.91
C LEU A 491 11.34 5.62 -12.93
N PRO A 492 10.96 6.55 -12.03
CA PRO A 492 9.79 6.40 -11.18
C PRO A 492 8.48 6.23 -11.95
N LEU A 493 8.26 6.96 -13.06
CA LEU A 493 7.07 6.77 -13.90
C LEU A 493 7.02 5.37 -14.50
N ARG A 494 8.15 4.90 -15.06
CA ARG A 494 8.24 3.57 -15.65
C ARG A 494 8.02 2.47 -14.62
N LEU A 495 8.58 2.61 -13.43
CA LEU A 495 8.35 1.67 -12.32
C LEU A 495 6.89 1.70 -11.86
N LEU A 496 6.29 2.88 -11.72
CA LEU A 496 4.89 3.07 -11.33
C LEU A 496 3.94 2.33 -12.29
N GLN A 497 4.23 2.40 -13.59
CA GLN A 497 3.49 1.70 -14.64
C GLN A 497 3.74 0.20 -14.66
N LYS A 498 5.01 -0.21 -14.64
CA LYS A 498 5.41 -1.62 -14.66
C LYS A 498 4.79 -2.41 -13.50
N LEU A 499 4.70 -1.77 -12.33
CA LEU A 499 4.14 -2.35 -11.10
C LEU A 499 2.64 -2.03 -10.92
N MET A 500 2.04 -1.27 -11.83
CA MET A 500 0.63 -0.87 -11.83
C MET A 500 0.18 -0.20 -10.51
N CYS A 501 1.08 0.55 -9.86
CA CYS A 501 0.87 0.98 -8.48
C CYS A 501 -0.37 1.86 -8.31
N VAL A 502 -0.55 2.86 -9.18
CA VAL A 502 -1.70 3.79 -9.11
C VAL A 502 -3.01 3.02 -9.26
N ILE A 503 -3.12 2.16 -10.28
CA ILE A 503 -4.32 1.36 -10.54
C ILE A 503 -4.65 0.45 -9.33
N ASN A 504 -3.65 -0.28 -8.83
CA ASN A 504 -3.82 -1.18 -7.68
C ASN A 504 -4.30 -0.45 -6.42
N TYR A 505 -3.78 0.77 -6.17
CA TYR A 505 -4.18 1.58 -5.03
C TYR A 505 -5.55 2.23 -5.22
N MET A 506 -5.90 2.70 -6.42
CA MET A 506 -7.24 3.20 -6.72
C MET A 506 -8.31 2.11 -6.52
N GLU A 507 -8.07 0.90 -7.01
CA GLU A 507 -8.97 -0.24 -6.81
C GLU A 507 -9.06 -0.65 -5.34
N MET A 508 -7.94 -0.63 -4.61
CA MET A 508 -7.96 -0.82 -3.16
C MET A 508 -8.82 0.23 -2.45
N ALA A 509 -8.73 1.49 -2.84
CA ALA A 509 -9.52 2.59 -2.27
C ALA A 509 -11.02 2.42 -2.54
N ARG A 510 -11.38 1.99 -3.76
CA ARG A 510 -12.75 1.65 -4.17
C ARG A 510 -13.32 0.49 -3.36
N VAL A 511 -12.56 -0.62 -3.24
CA VAL A 511 -12.97 -1.85 -2.54
C VAL A 511 -13.11 -1.65 -1.04
N THR A 512 -12.25 -0.83 -0.43
CA THR A 512 -12.22 -0.62 1.03
C THR A 512 -12.99 0.62 1.48
N GLY A 513 -13.36 1.50 0.55
CA GLY A 513 -14.13 2.70 0.84
C GLY A 513 -13.37 3.77 1.62
N VAL A 514 -12.04 3.80 1.52
CA VAL A 514 -11.16 4.80 2.17
C VAL A 514 -10.54 5.74 1.13
N PRO A 515 -10.12 6.97 1.52
CA PRO A 515 -9.38 7.86 0.62
C PRO A 515 -8.09 7.24 0.07
N LEU A 516 -7.66 7.64 -1.13
CA LEU A 516 -6.42 7.14 -1.74
C LEU A 516 -5.19 7.44 -0.86
N THR A 517 -5.13 8.63 -0.27
CA THR A 517 -4.06 9.08 0.63
C THR A 517 -3.93 8.23 1.90
N TYR A 518 -5.03 7.62 2.37
CA TYR A 518 -5.02 6.73 3.55
C TYR A 518 -4.29 5.42 3.25
N LEU A 519 -4.24 4.98 1.99
CA LEU A 519 -3.51 3.78 1.62
C LEU A 519 -2.00 3.95 1.72
N LEU A 520 -1.48 5.18 1.69
CA LEU A 520 -0.06 5.47 1.84
C LEU A 520 0.29 5.81 3.29
N SER A 521 -0.58 6.57 3.97
CA SER A 521 -0.33 7.10 5.31
C SER A 521 -0.86 6.24 6.48
N ARG A 522 -1.78 5.30 6.23
CA ARG A 522 -2.43 4.47 7.28
C ARG A 522 -2.24 2.97 7.01
N GLY A 523 -2.43 2.19 8.08
CA GLY A 523 -2.33 0.72 8.07
C GLY A 523 -3.62 0.01 7.62
N GLN A 524 -3.67 -1.31 7.78
CA GLN A 524 -4.81 -2.13 7.30
C GLN A 524 -6.11 -1.92 8.11
N GLN A 525 -6.02 -1.52 9.39
CA GLN A 525 -7.20 -1.43 10.28
C GLN A 525 -8.27 -0.46 9.77
N ILE A 526 -7.88 0.70 9.20
CA ILE A 526 -8.86 1.71 8.76
C ILE A 526 -9.73 1.20 7.60
N LYS A 527 -9.19 0.31 6.78
CA LYS A 527 -9.90 -0.32 5.65
C LYS A 527 -11.04 -1.21 6.15
N VAL A 528 -10.74 -2.07 7.13
CA VAL A 528 -11.72 -2.97 7.74
C VAL A 528 -12.77 -2.18 8.51
N VAL A 529 -12.37 -1.12 9.23
CA VAL A 529 -13.30 -0.23 9.94
C VAL A 529 -14.28 0.45 8.97
N SER A 530 -13.80 0.97 7.85
CA SER A 530 -14.66 1.55 6.81
C SER A 530 -15.69 0.55 6.29
N GLN A 531 -15.25 -0.67 5.94
CA GLN A 531 -16.16 -1.73 5.46
C GLN A 531 -17.18 -2.14 6.54
N LEU A 532 -16.74 -2.24 7.79
CA LEU A 532 -17.59 -2.61 8.92
C LEU A 532 -18.67 -1.54 9.18
N LEU A 533 -18.30 -0.26 9.19
CA LEU A 533 -19.25 0.85 9.36
C LEU A 533 -20.32 0.87 8.26
N ARG A 534 -19.91 0.66 6.99
CA ARG A 534 -20.86 0.63 5.86
C ARG A 534 -21.89 -0.49 5.99
N GLN A 535 -21.46 -1.67 6.44
CA GLN A 535 -22.39 -2.79 6.63
C GLN A 535 -23.21 -2.65 7.91
N ALA A 536 -22.62 -2.17 8.99
CA ALA A 536 -23.33 -1.89 10.24
C ALA A 536 -24.47 -0.88 10.04
N MET A 537 -24.23 0.17 9.26
CA MET A 537 -25.23 1.19 8.94
C MET A 537 -26.46 0.62 8.22
N LYS A 538 -26.30 -0.39 7.35
CA LYS A 538 -27.40 -1.06 6.63
C LYS A 538 -28.30 -1.92 7.52
N GLN A 539 -27.82 -2.26 8.72
CA GLN A 539 -28.51 -3.15 9.67
C GLN A 539 -28.83 -2.44 10.99
N ASP A 540 -28.76 -1.10 11.02
CA ASP A 540 -29.01 -0.29 12.22
C ASP A 540 -28.14 -0.68 13.43
N LEU A 541 -26.93 -1.16 13.16
CA LEU A 541 -25.92 -1.51 14.17
C LEU A 541 -24.99 -0.31 14.39
N VAL A 542 -24.58 -0.11 15.64
CA VAL A 542 -23.59 0.90 16.03
C VAL A 542 -22.35 0.27 16.62
N MET A 543 -21.17 0.73 16.19
CA MET A 543 -19.88 0.21 16.65
C MET A 543 -19.46 0.87 17.99
N PRO A 544 -19.22 0.10 19.06
CA PRO A 544 -18.77 0.65 20.33
C PRO A 544 -17.34 1.17 20.25
N VAL A 545 -17.00 2.09 21.15
CA VAL A 545 -15.60 2.50 21.37
C VAL A 545 -15.01 1.65 22.49
N VAL A 546 -14.17 0.68 22.13
CA VAL A 546 -13.50 -0.22 23.09
C VAL A 546 -12.16 0.38 23.50
N LYS A 547 -11.89 0.43 24.81
CA LYS A 547 -10.56 0.77 25.32
C LYS A 547 -9.67 -0.47 25.22
N THR A 548 -8.50 -0.31 24.61
CA THR A 548 -7.53 -1.38 24.46
C THR A 548 -6.48 -1.29 25.57
N GLU A 549 -6.45 -2.30 26.42
CA GLU A 549 -5.32 -2.57 27.32
C GLU A 549 -4.59 -3.81 26.76
N GLY A 550 -3.26 -3.80 26.76
CA GLY A 550 -2.47 -4.89 26.18
C GLY A 550 -2.84 -6.24 26.83
N GLY A 551 -3.34 -7.18 26.03
CA GLY A 551 -3.68 -8.52 26.48
C GLY A 551 -2.55 -9.51 26.30
N GLU A 552 -2.71 -10.73 26.81
CA GLU A 552 -1.79 -11.85 26.58
C GLU A 552 -1.88 -12.35 25.13
N ASP A 553 -0.75 -12.75 24.54
CA ASP A 553 -0.73 -13.39 23.22
C ASP A 553 -1.54 -14.70 23.24
N TYR A 554 -2.17 -15.06 22.11
CA TYR A 554 -3.00 -16.25 21.99
C TYR A 554 -2.36 -17.34 21.12
N THR A 555 -2.77 -18.59 21.33
CA THR A 555 -2.26 -19.74 20.56
C THR A 555 -2.61 -19.62 19.07
N GLY A 556 -1.57 -19.51 18.24
CA GLY A 556 -1.66 -19.40 16.79
C GLY A 556 -1.91 -20.73 16.06
N ALA A 557 -1.48 -20.81 14.80
CA ALA A 557 -1.61 -22.00 13.97
C ALA A 557 -0.71 -23.17 14.43
N THR A 558 -1.08 -24.40 14.06
CA THR A 558 -0.25 -25.60 14.24
C THR A 558 0.64 -25.82 13.02
N VAL A 559 1.87 -26.27 13.28
CA VAL A 559 2.79 -26.79 12.26
C VAL A 559 3.06 -28.25 12.59
N ILE A 560 2.69 -29.16 11.68
CA ILE A 560 2.92 -30.60 11.84
C ILE A 560 4.43 -30.85 11.90
N GLU A 561 4.87 -31.76 12.77
CA GLU A 561 6.28 -32.14 12.84
C GLU A 561 6.75 -32.71 11.50
N PRO A 562 7.83 -32.17 10.91
CA PRO A 562 8.31 -32.63 9.62
C PRO A 562 9.00 -33.99 9.74
N GLU A 563 8.66 -34.91 8.84
CA GLU A 563 9.50 -36.06 8.55
C GLU A 563 10.68 -35.60 7.71
N LYS A 564 11.76 -35.22 8.39
CA LYS A 564 12.93 -34.63 7.74
C LYS A 564 13.59 -35.64 6.82
N GLY A 565 14.00 -35.17 5.64
CA GLY A 565 14.69 -36.02 4.70
C GLY A 565 14.64 -35.50 3.27
N TYR A 566 15.29 -36.27 2.40
CA TYR A 566 15.23 -36.10 0.97
C TYR A 566 14.29 -37.15 0.37
N TYR A 567 13.24 -36.67 -0.28
CA TYR A 567 12.23 -37.48 -0.94
C TYR A 567 12.49 -37.45 -2.45
N SER A 568 12.97 -38.58 -2.97
CA SER A 568 13.14 -38.79 -4.41
C SER A 568 11.82 -39.08 -5.13
N ILE A 569 10.74 -39.34 -4.40
CA ILE A 569 9.39 -39.59 -4.93
C ILE A 569 8.53 -38.33 -4.92
N PRO A 570 7.48 -38.25 -5.77
CA PRO A 570 6.53 -37.13 -5.78
C PRO A 570 5.79 -36.91 -4.46
N ILE A 571 5.73 -35.66 -3.99
CA ILE A 571 4.97 -35.24 -2.80
C ILE A 571 3.88 -34.27 -3.24
N ALA A 572 2.61 -34.64 -3.05
CA ALA A 572 1.47 -33.78 -3.39
C ALA A 572 1.20 -32.78 -2.26
N THR A 573 0.94 -31.52 -2.61
CA THR A 573 0.57 -30.46 -1.65
C THR A 573 -0.90 -30.10 -1.83
N LEU A 574 -1.66 -30.22 -0.75
CA LEU A 574 -3.06 -29.84 -0.66
C LEU A 574 -3.19 -28.64 0.28
N ASP A 575 -3.90 -27.59 -0.13
CA ASP A 575 -3.98 -26.31 0.60
C ASP A 575 -5.43 -25.80 0.71
N PHE A 576 -5.79 -25.21 1.85
CA PHE A 576 -7.12 -24.67 2.07
C PHE A 576 -7.28 -23.29 1.41
N SER A 577 -8.25 -23.19 0.49
CA SER A 577 -8.54 -21.93 -0.19
C SER A 577 -9.11 -20.89 0.78
N SER A 578 -8.31 -19.86 1.08
CA SER A 578 -8.68 -18.76 2.01
C SER A 578 -9.13 -19.27 3.38
N LEU A 579 -8.33 -20.13 4.03
CA LEU A 579 -8.68 -20.86 5.26
C LEU A 579 -9.44 -20.01 6.30
N TYR A 580 -8.84 -18.92 6.80
CA TYR A 580 -9.45 -18.14 7.89
C TYR A 580 -10.76 -17.44 7.49
N PRO A 581 -10.84 -16.73 6.35
CA PRO A 581 -12.13 -16.28 5.83
C PRO A 581 -13.18 -17.39 5.73
N SER A 582 -12.81 -18.57 5.23
CA SER A 582 -13.71 -19.71 5.06
C SER A 582 -14.22 -20.25 6.39
N ILE A 583 -13.37 -20.34 7.41
CA ILE A 583 -13.76 -20.72 8.79
C ILE A 583 -14.76 -19.71 9.37
N MET A 584 -14.47 -18.41 9.24
CA MET A 584 -15.34 -17.35 9.77
C MET A 584 -16.74 -17.41 9.14
N MET A 585 -16.83 -17.65 7.82
CA MET A 585 -18.10 -17.81 7.12
C MET A 585 -18.84 -19.11 7.51
N ALA A 586 -18.15 -20.26 7.45
CA ALA A 586 -18.76 -21.57 7.69
C ALA A 586 -19.34 -21.71 9.10
N HIS A 587 -18.68 -21.09 10.10
CA HIS A 587 -19.07 -21.15 11.50
C HIS A 587 -19.73 -19.86 12.02
N ASN A 588 -20.11 -18.93 11.12
CA ASN A 588 -20.79 -17.68 11.43
C ASN A 588 -20.11 -16.83 12.54
N LEU A 589 -18.78 -16.74 12.51
CA LEU A 589 -17.98 -16.06 13.54
C LEU A 589 -17.98 -14.55 13.30
N CYS A 590 -18.58 -13.79 14.22
CA CYS A 590 -18.72 -12.33 14.11
C CYS A 590 -18.87 -11.69 15.49
N TYR A 591 -18.56 -10.39 15.58
CA TYR A 591 -18.90 -9.55 16.74
C TYR A 591 -20.39 -9.68 17.11
N THR A 592 -21.26 -9.65 16.11
CA THR A 592 -22.73 -9.62 16.28
C THR A 592 -23.34 -10.98 16.62
N THR A 593 -22.56 -12.07 16.57
CA THR A 593 -23.02 -13.44 16.81
C THR A 593 -22.39 -14.07 18.05
N LEU A 594 -21.40 -13.40 18.66
CA LEU A 594 -20.73 -13.84 19.88
C LEU A 594 -21.68 -13.82 21.08
N LEU A 595 -21.83 -14.95 21.77
CA LEU A 595 -22.59 -15.06 23.01
C LEU A 595 -21.67 -14.89 24.22
N GLN A 596 -22.03 -13.95 25.10
CA GLN A 596 -21.37 -13.83 26.39
C GLN A 596 -21.83 -14.95 27.35
N LYS A 597 -21.00 -15.23 28.37
CA LYS A 597 -21.29 -16.24 29.40
C LYS A 597 -22.68 -16.02 30.03
N GLY A 598 -23.49 -17.08 30.06
CA GLY A 598 -24.86 -17.06 30.61
C GLY A 598 -25.90 -16.32 29.77
N GLN A 599 -25.55 -15.76 28.60
CA GLN A 599 -26.57 -15.14 27.72
C GLN A 599 -27.44 -16.14 26.98
N ALA A 600 -26.91 -17.33 26.66
CA ALA A 600 -27.71 -18.38 26.03
C ALA A 600 -28.95 -18.71 26.88
N ASP A 601 -28.76 -18.93 28.18
CA ASP A 601 -29.85 -19.23 29.12
C ASP A 601 -30.81 -18.05 29.28
N LYS A 602 -30.29 -16.82 29.40
CA LYS A 602 -31.10 -15.59 29.55
C LYS A 602 -31.98 -15.32 28.33
N LEU A 603 -31.49 -15.66 27.14
CA LEU A 603 -32.22 -15.48 25.89
C LEU A 603 -33.12 -16.68 25.55
N GLY A 604 -33.08 -17.75 26.35
CA GLY A 604 -33.83 -18.98 26.10
C GLY A 604 -33.39 -19.71 24.83
N LEU A 605 -32.11 -19.60 24.46
CA LEU A 605 -31.57 -20.27 23.28
C LEU A 605 -31.36 -21.76 23.56
N SER A 606 -31.79 -22.59 22.62
CA SER A 606 -31.56 -24.04 22.66
C SER A 606 -30.15 -24.39 22.19
N ALA A 607 -29.70 -25.61 22.45
CA ALA A 607 -28.41 -26.10 21.94
C ALA A 607 -28.35 -26.15 20.40
N GLU A 608 -29.49 -26.09 19.72
CA GLU A 608 -29.55 -26.06 18.25
C GLU A 608 -29.30 -24.65 17.69
N ASP A 609 -29.43 -23.61 18.51
CA ASP A 609 -29.35 -22.21 18.09
C ASP A 609 -27.92 -21.65 18.06
N PHE A 610 -26.96 -22.35 18.67
CA PHE A 610 -25.57 -21.91 18.75
C PHE A 610 -24.59 -23.06 18.53
N ILE A 611 -23.33 -22.71 18.30
CA ILE A 611 -22.20 -23.64 18.25
C ILE A 611 -21.24 -23.34 19.39
N ARG A 612 -20.48 -24.36 19.78
CA ARG A 612 -19.33 -24.23 20.68
C ARG A 612 -18.04 -24.40 19.90
N THR A 613 -17.13 -23.44 20.00
CA THR A 613 -15.84 -23.49 19.31
C THR A 613 -14.85 -24.38 20.05
N PRO A 614 -13.73 -24.78 19.42
CA PRO A 614 -12.69 -25.58 20.08
C PRO A 614 -12.05 -24.89 21.30
N THR A 615 -12.14 -23.56 21.38
CA THR A 615 -11.67 -22.77 22.54
C THR A 615 -12.73 -22.61 23.63
N GLY A 616 -13.96 -23.04 23.35
CA GLY A 616 -15.08 -23.05 24.30
C GLY A 616 -16.03 -21.86 24.20
N ASP A 617 -15.78 -20.93 23.26
CA ASP A 617 -16.64 -19.78 23.00
C ASP A 617 -17.94 -20.20 22.31
N LEU A 618 -19.00 -19.40 22.49
CA LEU A 618 -20.32 -19.68 21.95
C LEU A 618 -20.69 -18.64 20.88
N PHE A 619 -21.16 -19.11 19.73
CA PHE A 619 -21.64 -18.24 18.64
C PHE A 619 -23.00 -18.72 18.15
N VAL A 620 -23.95 -17.81 17.94
CA VAL A 620 -25.26 -18.18 17.36
C VAL A 620 -25.10 -18.63 15.90
N LYS A 621 -25.93 -19.58 15.48
CA LYS A 621 -25.99 -20.04 14.09
C LYS A 621 -26.61 -18.98 13.18
N SER A 622 -26.34 -19.11 11.89
CA SER A 622 -26.87 -18.20 10.86
C SER A 622 -28.40 -18.22 10.76
N SER A 623 -29.06 -19.28 11.21
CA SER A 623 -30.52 -19.39 11.33
C SER A 623 -31.11 -18.40 12.33
N VAL A 624 -30.35 -18.00 13.36
CA VAL A 624 -30.75 -17.02 14.37
C VAL A 624 -30.32 -15.61 13.97
N ARG A 625 -29.05 -15.46 13.60
CA ARG A 625 -28.50 -14.20 13.06
C ARG A 625 -27.36 -14.49 12.12
N LYS A 626 -27.40 -13.91 10.92
CA LYS A 626 -26.24 -13.83 10.03
C LYS A 626 -25.24 -12.78 10.53
N GLY A 627 -23.98 -13.17 10.69
CA GLY A 627 -22.92 -12.26 11.14
C GLY A 627 -22.50 -11.25 10.06
N LEU A 628 -22.14 -10.04 10.47
CA LEU A 628 -21.59 -8.99 9.59
C LEU A 628 -20.25 -9.39 8.94
N LEU A 629 -19.33 -10.00 9.69
CA LEU A 629 -18.02 -10.40 9.14
C LEU A 629 -18.16 -11.47 8.04
N PRO A 630 -18.95 -12.55 8.23
CA PRO A 630 -19.31 -13.46 7.14
C PRO A 630 -19.86 -12.76 5.90
N GLU A 631 -20.79 -11.82 6.06
CA GLU A 631 -21.38 -11.08 4.93
C GLU A 631 -20.35 -10.21 4.20
N ILE A 632 -19.46 -9.53 4.93
CA ILE A 632 -18.35 -8.77 4.34
C ILE A 632 -17.44 -9.71 3.53
N LEU A 633 -17.07 -10.86 4.09
CA LEU A 633 -16.20 -11.84 3.44
C LEU A 633 -16.85 -12.46 2.19
N GLU A 634 -18.13 -12.83 2.26
CA GLU A 634 -18.91 -13.32 1.13
C GLU A 634 -18.94 -12.29 -0.01
N ASN A 635 -19.18 -11.03 0.32
CA ASN A 635 -19.19 -9.93 -0.66
C ASN A 635 -17.82 -9.72 -1.31
N LEU A 636 -16.74 -9.72 -0.52
CA LEU A 636 -15.37 -9.57 -1.01
C LEU A 636 -14.96 -10.74 -1.90
N LEU A 637 -15.21 -11.98 -1.49
CA LEU A 637 -14.85 -13.18 -2.24
C LEU A 637 -15.70 -13.34 -3.51
N SER A 638 -16.99 -13.03 -3.45
CA SER A 638 -17.88 -13.04 -4.62
C SER A 638 -17.48 -11.97 -5.64
N ALA A 639 -17.17 -10.76 -5.19
CA ALA A 639 -16.63 -9.71 -6.05
C ALA A 639 -15.29 -10.13 -6.66
N ARG A 640 -14.42 -10.82 -5.91
CA ARG A 640 -13.13 -11.31 -6.41
C ARG A 640 -13.34 -12.37 -7.50
N LYS A 641 -14.31 -13.28 -7.31
CA LYS A 641 -14.65 -14.31 -8.29
C LYS A 641 -15.15 -13.67 -9.60
N ARG A 642 -16.01 -12.63 -9.52
CA ARG A 642 -16.46 -11.86 -10.69
C ARG A 642 -15.30 -11.16 -11.40
N ALA A 643 -14.46 -10.43 -10.66
CA ALA A 643 -13.30 -9.75 -11.22
C ALA A 643 -12.33 -10.71 -11.94
N LYS A 644 -12.07 -11.90 -11.36
CA LYS A 644 -11.26 -12.94 -12.03
C LYS A 644 -11.94 -13.51 -13.29
N ALA A 645 -13.27 -13.61 -13.30
CA ALA A 645 -14.00 -14.10 -14.46
C ALA A 645 -14.02 -13.08 -15.61
N GLU A 646 -14.19 -11.80 -15.28
CA GLU A 646 -14.07 -10.68 -16.23
C GLU A 646 -12.65 -10.57 -16.78
N LEU A 647 -11.63 -10.66 -15.91
CA LEU A 647 -10.21 -10.60 -16.31
C LEU A 647 -9.85 -11.67 -17.35
N LYS A 648 -10.44 -12.87 -17.28
CA LYS A 648 -10.22 -13.95 -18.25
C LYS A 648 -10.81 -13.64 -19.63
N LYS A 649 -11.86 -12.83 -19.71
CA LYS A 649 -12.59 -12.49 -20.95
C LYS A 649 -12.09 -11.20 -21.59
N GLU A 650 -11.58 -10.29 -20.78
CA GLU A 650 -11.11 -8.99 -21.24
C GLU A 650 -9.95 -9.15 -22.23
N THR A 651 -9.86 -8.24 -23.20
CA THR A 651 -8.81 -8.19 -24.22
C THR A 651 -8.00 -6.90 -24.13
N ASP A 652 -8.63 -5.80 -23.72
CA ASP A 652 -7.97 -4.51 -23.57
C ASP A 652 -6.90 -4.55 -22.46
N PRO A 653 -5.63 -4.22 -22.78
CA PRO A 653 -4.54 -4.29 -21.81
C PRO A 653 -4.78 -3.42 -20.57
N PHE A 654 -5.31 -2.20 -20.73
CA PHE A 654 -5.51 -1.29 -19.60
C PHE A 654 -6.63 -1.79 -18.67
N LYS A 655 -7.77 -2.22 -19.22
CA LYS A 655 -8.86 -2.83 -18.45
C LYS A 655 -8.43 -4.11 -17.75
N LYS A 656 -7.57 -4.94 -18.36
CA LYS A 656 -6.97 -6.10 -17.67
C LYS A 656 -6.20 -5.71 -16.42
N GLN A 657 -5.40 -4.65 -16.50
CA GLN A 657 -4.65 -4.15 -15.34
C GLN A 657 -5.58 -3.68 -14.22
N VAL A 658 -6.66 -2.96 -14.57
CA VAL A 658 -7.69 -2.55 -13.60
C VAL A 658 -8.35 -3.76 -12.94
N LEU A 659 -8.75 -4.76 -13.71
CA LEU A 659 -9.39 -5.98 -13.19
C LEU A 659 -8.45 -6.82 -12.31
N ASP A 660 -7.16 -6.90 -12.67
CA ASP A 660 -6.17 -7.60 -11.85
C ASP A 660 -5.89 -6.84 -10.54
N GLY A 661 -5.73 -5.53 -10.59
CA GLY A 661 -5.62 -4.69 -9.39
C GLY A 661 -6.81 -4.85 -8.46
N ARG A 662 -8.02 -4.91 -9.02
CA ARG A 662 -9.26 -5.16 -8.28
C ARG A 662 -9.28 -6.53 -7.60
N GLN A 663 -8.91 -7.62 -8.29
CA GLN A 663 -8.93 -8.95 -7.67
C GLN A 663 -7.87 -9.10 -6.56
N LEU A 664 -6.70 -8.46 -6.71
CA LEU A 664 -5.67 -8.39 -5.68
C LEU A 664 -6.15 -7.60 -4.46
N ALA A 665 -6.79 -6.44 -4.68
CA ALA A 665 -7.34 -5.63 -3.60
C ALA A 665 -8.38 -6.38 -2.77
N LEU A 666 -9.28 -7.11 -3.44
CA LEU A 666 -10.29 -7.94 -2.80
C LEU A 666 -9.67 -9.09 -1.99
N LYS A 667 -8.61 -9.73 -2.51
CA LYS A 667 -7.85 -10.78 -1.80
C LYS A 667 -7.22 -10.24 -0.50
N ILE A 668 -6.50 -9.13 -0.61
CA ILE A 668 -5.81 -8.51 0.54
C ILE A 668 -6.81 -8.06 1.60
N SER A 669 -7.94 -7.48 1.18
CA SER A 669 -9.01 -7.04 2.07
C SER A 669 -9.60 -8.22 2.85
N ALA A 670 -9.95 -9.32 2.17
CA ALA A 670 -10.50 -10.51 2.82
C ALA A 670 -9.55 -11.10 3.87
N ASN A 671 -8.25 -11.20 3.55
CA ASN A 671 -7.23 -11.70 4.48
C ASN A 671 -7.03 -10.77 5.69
N SER A 672 -7.31 -9.48 5.54
CA SER A 672 -7.11 -8.49 6.62
C SER A 672 -8.22 -8.50 7.66
N VAL A 673 -9.42 -9.03 7.34
CA VAL A 673 -10.57 -9.07 8.27
C VAL A 673 -10.26 -9.90 9.52
N TYR A 674 -9.67 -11.09 9.37
CA TYR A 674 -9.24 -11.91 10.51
C TYR A 674 -8.15 -11.21 11.34
N GLY A 675 -7.16 -10.61 10.67
CA GLY A 675 -6.08 -9.91 11.37
C GLY A 675 -6.57 -8.71 12.19
N PHE A 676 -7.69 -8.10 11.78
CA PHE A 676 -8.31 -7.00 12.50
C PHE A 676 -8.91 -7.45 13.84
N THR A 677 -9.58 -8.61 13.91
CA THR A 677 -10.19 -9.10 15.16
C THR A 677 -9.12 -9.46 16.21
N GLY A 678 -7.95 -9.93 15.77
CA GLY A 678 -6.85 -10.33 16.65
C GLY A 678 -5.91 -9.20 17.06
N ALA A 679 -6.10 -7.98 16.53
CA ALA A 679 -5.21 -6.85 16.80
C ALA A 679 -5.54 -6.19 18.15
N GLN A 680 -4.88 -6.66 19.23
CA GLN A 680 -5.04 -6.15 20.60
C GLN A 680 -4.85 -4.63 20.71
N VAL A 681 -3.89 -4.07 19.97
CA VAL A 681 -3.73 -2.62 19.80
C VAL A 681 -4.48 -2.23 18.51
N GLY A 682 -5.76 -1.90 18.64
CA GLY A 682 -6.63 -1.62 17.50
C GLY A 682 -7.95 -0.94 17.89
N LYS A 683 -8.79 -0.65 16.89
CA LYS A 683 -10.07 0.03 17.13
C LYS A 683 -11.17 -0.88 17.71
N LEU A 684 -11.09 -2.19 17.48
CA LEU A 684 -12.14 -3.15 17.90
C LEU A 684 -11.61 -4.60 18.03
N PRO A 685 -10.69 -4.89 18.98
CA PRO A 685 -10.22 -6.26 19.19
C PRO A 685 -11.36 -7.18 19.68
N CYS A 686 -11.35 -8.42 19.24
CA CYS A 686 -12.16 -9.52 19.77
C CYS A 686 -11.35 -10.82 19.63
N LEU A 687 -10.64 -11.17 20.70
CA LEU A 687 -9.71 -12.30 20.73
C LEU A 687 -10.44 -13.63 20.65
N GLU A 688 -11.68 -13.70 21.13
CA GLU A 688 -12.55 -14.88 21.10
C GLU A 688 -12.76 -15.36 19.66
N ILE A 689 -12.96 -14.44 18.72
CA ILE A 689 -13.05 -14.76 17.29
C ILE A 689 -11.73 -15.31 16.78
N SER A 690 -10.61 -14.63 17.04
CA SER A 690 -9.30 -15.03 16.51
C SER A 690 -8.82 -16.37 17.08
N GLN A 691 -9.04 -16.61 18.37
CA GLN A 691 -8.76 -17.86 19.06
C GLN A 691 -9.63 -19.00 18.54
N SER A 692 -10.91 -18.75 18.31
CA SER A 692 -11.83 -19.72 17.71
C SER A 692 -11.42 -20.09 16.28
N VAL A 693 -11.04 -19.10 15.46
CA VAL A 693 -10.56 -19.33 14.08
C VAL A 693 -9.29 -20.18 14.08
N THR A 694 -8.31 -19.88 14.93
CA THR A 694 -7.10 -20.72 15.02
C THR A 694 -7.40 -22.10 15.61
N GLY A 695 -8.33 -22.20 16.56
CA GLY A 695 -8.84 -23.46 17.11
C GLY A 695 -9.40 -24.37 16.03
N PHE A 696 -10.33 -23.87 15.21
CA PHE A 696 -10.86 -24.61 14.06
C PHE A 696 -9.76 -24.97 13.05
N GLY A 697 -8.85 -24.04 12.73
CA GLY A 697 -7.73 -24.33 11.82
C GLY A 697 -6.87 -25.51 12.29
N ARG A 698 -6.56 -25.59 13.59
CA ARG A 698 -5.81 -26.72 14.18
C ARG A 698 -6.58 -28.04 14.12
N GLN A 699 -7.89 -28.02 14.38
CA GLN A 699 -8.72 -29.21 14.28
C GLN A 699 -8.81 -29.70 12.82
N MET A 700 -8.99 -28.78 11.87
CA MET A 700 -9.16 -29.10 10.45
C MET A 700 -7.90 -29.71 9.83
N ILE A 701 -6.71 -29.20 10.16
CA ILE A 701 -5.46 -29.75 9.61
C ILE A 701 -5.19 -31.16 10.15
N GLU A 702 -5.48 -31.41 11.43
CA GLU A 702 -5.37 -32.75 12.02
C GLU A 702 -6.39 -33.72 11.43
N GLN A 703 -7.64 -33.30 11.28
CA GLN A 703 -8.68 -34.08 10.61
C GLN A 703 -8.30 -34.39 9.15
N THR A 704 -7.74 -33.42 8.43
CA THR A 704 -7.25 -33.61 7.05
C THR A 704 -6.18 -34.68 6.99
N LYS A 705 -5.21 -34.64 7.91
CA LYS A 705 -4.17 -35.67 8.00
C LYS A 705 -4.78 -37.06 8.20
N GLN A 706 -5.67 -37.21 9.18
CA GLN A 706 -6.29 -38.50 9.50
C GLN A 706 -7.13 -39.04 8.33
N LEU A 707 -7.90 -38.17 7.66
CA LEU A 707 -8.71 -38.55 6.50
C LEU A 707 -7.83 -39.04 5.34
N VAL A 708 -6.74 -38.32 5.03
CA VAL A 708 -5.83 -38.71 3.95
C VAL A 708 -5.12 -40.04 4.27
N GLU A 709 -4.56 -40.19 5.47
CA GLU A 709 -3.82 -41.40 5.86
C GLU A 709 -4.71 -42.64 6.01
N SER A 710 -6.01 -42.47 6.31
CA SER A 710 -6.95 -43.60 6.45
C SER A 710 -7.56 -44.05 5.12
N LYS A 711 -7.85 -43.14 4.19
CA LYS A 711 -8.47 -43.49 2.90
C LYS A 711 -7.46 -44.04 1.91
N TYR A 712 -6.32 -43.39 1.74
CA TYR A 712 -5.38 -43.69 0.66
C TYR A 712 -4.39 -44.77 1.11
N THR A 713 -4.87 -46.00 1.25
CA THR A 713 -4.10 -47.15 1.77
C THR A 713 -4.15 -48.35 0.82
N ILE A 714 -3.21 -49.27 0.98
CA ILE A 714 -3.15 -50.55 0.24
C ILE A 714 -4.45 -51.35 0.47
N ALA A 715 -4.95 -51.35 1.71
CA ALA A 715 -6.19 -52.03 2.06
C ALA A 715 -7.41 -51.51 1.29
N ASN A 716 -7.40 -50.22 0.91
CA ASN A 716 -8.46 -49.58 0.13
C ASN A 716 -8.18 -49.60 -1.39
N GLY A 717 -7.20 -50.39 -1.85
CA GLY A 717 -6.90 -50.59 -3.27
C GLY A 717 -5.93 -49.59 -3.89
N TYR A 718 -5.23 -48.77 -3.09
CA TYR A 718 -4.19 -47.86 -3.59
C TYR A 718 -2.81 -48.56 -3.65
N LYS A 719 -1.89 -48.01 -4.45
CA LYS A 719 -0.55 -48.60 -4.65
C LYS A 719 0.32 -48.62 -3.39
N ALA A 720 0.07 -47.69 -2.47
CA ALA A 720 0.85 -47.52 -1.25
C ALA A 720 0.02 -46.83 -0.16
N ASP A 721 0.47 -46.93 1.08
CA ASP A 721 -0.10 -46.18 2.20
C ASP A 721 0.38 -44.73 2.16
N ALA A 722 -0.57 -43.82 1.98
CA ALA A 722 -0.33 -42.39 2.01
C ALA A 722 0.11 -41.94 3.41
N LYS A 723 1.04 -41.00 3.46
CA LYS A 723 1.55 -40.44 4.70
C LYS A 723 1.73 -38.94 4.60
N VAL A 724 1.25 -38.18 5.58
CA VAL A 724 1.50 -36.73 5.65
C VAL A 724 2.88 -36.51 6.26
N VAL A 725 3.82 -36.07 5.42
CA VAL A 725 5.22 -35.85 5.83
C VAL A 725 5.46 -34.46 6.40
N TYR A 726 4.57 -33.51 6.12
CA TYR A 726 4.63 -32.15 6.65
C TYR A 726 3.29 -31.43 6.52
N GLY A 727 3.10 -30.36 7.30
CA GLY A 727 1.99 -29.43 7.14
C GLY A 727 2.28 -28.12 7.85
N ASP A 728 1.90 -27.01 7.23
CA ASP A 728 2.06 -25.66 7.78
C ASP A 728 0.73 -24.92 7.67
N THR A 729 0.05 -24.74 8.81
CA THR A 729 -1.16 -23.93 8.99
C THR A 729 -2.38 -24.36 8.16
N ASP A 730 -2.34 -24.17 6.85
CA ASP A 730 -3.40 -24.36 5.86
C ASP A 730 -3.08 -25.44 4.82
N SER A 731 -1.84 -25.91 4.77
CA SER A 731 -1.39 -26.90 3.79
C SER A 731 -0.89 -28.19 4.41
N VAL A 732 -1.12 -29.32 3.71
CA VAL A 732 -0.56 -30.64 4.01
C VAL A 732 0.23 -31.16 2.82
N MET A 733 1.38 -31.78 3.11
CA MET A 733 2.27 -32.39 2.12
C MET A 733 2.22 -33.90 2.28
N VAL A 734 1.69 -34.57 1.25
CA VAL A 734 1.29 -35.96 1.28
C VAL A 734 2.22 -36.78 0.39
N LYS A 735 2.87 -37.76 1.00
CA LYS A 735 3.57 -38.84 0.32
C LYS A 735 2.55 -39.91 -0.07
N LEU A 736 2.08 -39.87 -1.30
CA LEU A 736 1.08 -40.82 -1.82
C LEU A 736 1.66 -42.19 -2.21
N GLY A 737 3.00 -42.28 -2.32
CA GLY A 737 3.70 -43.52 -2.69
C GLY A 737 3.51 -43.97 -4.13
N VAL A 738 3.18 -43.03 -5.03
CA VAL A 738 3.17 -43.22 -6.49
C VAL A 738 4.49 -42.75 -7.10
N ASP A 739 4.88 -43.33 -8.24
CA ASP A 739 6.20 -43.11 -8.83
C ASP A 739 6.28 -41.87 -9.75
N THR A 740 5.14 -41.44 -10.31
CA THR A 740 5.11 -40.37 -11.32
C THR A 740 4.40 -39.12 -10.83
N VAL A 741 4.87 -37.96 -11.31
CA VAL A 741 4.24 -36.65 -11.02
C VAL A 741 2.79 -36.63 -11.49
N GLN A 742 2.49 -37.21 -12.67
CA GLN A 742 1.14 -37.25 -13.23
C GLN A 742 0.16 -38.04 -12.35
N GLU A 743 0.57 -39.20 -11.84
CA GLU A 743 -0.25 -39.98 -10.91
C GLU A 743 -0.45 -39.21 -9.59
N ALA A 744 0.60 -38.59 -9.05
CA ALA A 744 0.52 -37.79 -7.83
C ALA A 744 -0.43 -36.59 -7.97
N MET A 745 -0.42 -35.94 -9.13
CA MET A 745 -1.37 -34.87 -9.44
C MET A 745 -2.81 -35.38 -9.52
N THR A 746 -3.04 -36.55 -10.12
CA THR A 746 -4.38 -37.15 -10.26
C THR A 746 -4.94 -37.51 -8.89
N VAL A 747 -4.21 -38.31 -8.11
CA VAL A 747 -4.62 -38.74 -6.77
C VAL A 747 -4.68 -37.54 -5.81
N GLY A 748 -3.78 -36.57 -5.95
CA GLY A 748 -3.83 -35.33 -5.16
C GLY A 748 -5.10 -34.50 -5.40
N ARG A 749 -5.58 -34.39 -6.65
CA ARG A 749 -6.86 -33.73 -6.95
C ARG A 749 -8.04 -34.50 -6.37
N GLU A 750 -8.04 -35.82 -6.49
CA GLU A 750 -9.07 -36.68 -5.90
C GLU A 750 -9.10 -36.54 -4.36
N ALA A 751 -7.93 -36.55 -3.71
CA ALA A 751 -7.81 -36.36 -2.27
C ALA A 751 -8.32 -34.98 -1.83
N ALA A 752 -7.99 -33.92 -2.57
CA ALA A 752 -8.48 -32.58 -2.26
C ALA A 752 -10.02 -32.50 -2.32
N GLU A 753 -10.64 -33.07 -3.36
CA GLU A 753 -12.09 -33.08 -3.53
C GLU A 753 -12.79 -33.91 -2.47
N TRP A 754 -12.29 -35.12 -2.18
CA TRP A 754 -12.87 -35.99 -1.17
C TRP A 754 -12.70 -35.45 0.25
N VAL A 755 -11.54 -34.91 0.61
CA VAL A 755 -11.36 -34.28 1.93
C VAL A 755 -12.28 -33.07 2.06
N SER A 756 -12.46 -32.27 0.99
CA SER A 756 -13.37 -31.13 1.00
C SER A 756 -14.82 -31.53 1.33
N SER A 757 -15.27 -32.71 0.94
CA SER A 757 -16.64 -33.17 1.22
C SER A 757 -16.93 -33.45 2.71
N HIS A 758 -15.90 -33.45 3.57
CA HIS A 758 -16.02 -33.67 5.01
C HIS A 758 -16.09 -32.36 5.82
N PHE A 759 -15.95 -31.21 5.15
CA PHE A 759 -16.00 -29.90 5.79
C PHE A 759 -17.25 -29.13 5.40
N VAL A 760 -17.66 -28.21 6.28
CA VAL A 760 -18.81 -27.34 6.03
C VAL A 760 -18.48 -26.32 4.94
N PRO A 761 -19.29 -26.18 3.87
CA PRO A 761 -19.08 -25.13 2.87
C PRO A 761 -19.03 -23.73 3.50
N PRO A 762 -18.19 -22.79 3.01
CA PRO A 762 -17.40 -22.86 1.78
C PRO A 762 -15.96 -23.37 1.98
N ILE A 763 -15.67 -24.08 3.08
CA ILE A 763 -14.34 -24.65 3.32
C ILE A 763 -14.03 -25.65 2.20
N LYS A 764 -12.91 -25.42 1.52
CA LYS A 764 -12.47 -26.25 0.41
C LYS A 764 -10.95 -26.38 0.41
N LEU A 765 -10.50 -27.63 0.34
CA LEU A 765 -9.13 -28.02 0.10
C LEU A 765 -8.90 -28.11 -1.41
N GLU A 766 -7.78 -27.58 -1.89
CA GLU A 766 -7.42 -27.59 -3.30
C GLU A 766 -6.05 -28.26 -3.48
N PHE A 767 -5.93 -29.05 -4.55
CA PHE A 767 -4.62 -29.48 -5.01
C PHE A 767 -3.88 -28.26 -5.56
N GLU A 768 -2.69 -27.98 -5.01
CA GLU A 768 -1.90 -26.82 -5.42
C GLU A 768 -0.77 -27.22 -6.36
N LYS A 769 -0.01 -28.27 -5.99
CA LYS A 769 1.26 -28.62 -6.64
C LYS A 769 1.76 -30.01 -6.23
N VAL A 770 2.76 -30.50 -6.98
CA VAL A 770 3.62 -31.63 -6.62
C VAL A 770 5.06 -31.15 -6.50
N TYR A 771 5.79 -31.63 -5.49
CA TYR A 771 7.25 -31.53 -5.41
C TYR A 771 7.92 -32.83 -5.85
N HIS A 772 8.87 -32.75 -6.79
CA HIS A 772 9.66 -33.91 -7.22
C HIS A 772 11.02 -33.52 -7.82
N PRO A 773 12.15 -33.66 -7.09
CA PRO A 773 12.27 -34.17 -5.73
C PRO A 773 11.87 -33.13 -4.68
N TYR A 774 11.82 -33.56 -3.42
CA TYR A 774 11.50 -32.70 -2.27
C TYR A 774 12.54 -32.87 -1.14
N LEU A 775 13.10 -31.77 -0.66
CA LEU A 775 14.07 -31.70 0.43
C LEU A 775 13.44 -30.97 1.63
N LEU A 776 13.14 -31.71 2.68
CA LEU A 776 12.56 -31.18 3.91
C LEU A 776 13.60 -31.17 5.04
N ILE A 777 14.04 -29.97 5.41
CA ILE A 777 15.12 -29.78 6.38
C ILE A 777 14.55 -29.58 7.79
N ASN A 778 13.59 -28.67 7.93
CA ASN A 778 12.97 -28.35 9.22
C ASN A 778 11.62 -27.65 9.02
N LYS A 779 10.92 -27.34 10.12
CA LYS A 779 9.72 -26.48 10.08
C LYS A 779 10.03 -25.19 9.32
N LYS A 780 9.19 -24.87 8.34
CA LYS A 780 9.32 -23.69 7.47
C LYS A 780 10.64 -23.60 6.69
N ARG A 781 11.37 -24.71 6.55
CA ARG A 781 12.65 -24.80 5.82
C ARG A 781 12.68 -26.02 4.90
N TYR A 782 12.43 -25.80 3.62
CA TYR A 782 12.40 -26.85 2.61
C TYR A 782 12.65 -26.31 1.21
N ALA A 783 13.02 -27.19 0.29
CA ALA A 783 13.20 -26.89 -1.13
C ALA A 783 12.69 -28.05 -2.00
N GLY A 784 12.28 -27.77 -3.23
CA GLY A 784 11.84 -28.81 -4.15
C GLY A 784 11.54 -28.27 -5.54
N LEU A 785 11.53 -29.15 -6.54
CA LEU A 785 11.09 -28.78 -7.88
C LEU A 785 9.57 -28.75 -7.92
N TYR A 786 9.03 -27.61 -8.32
CA TYR A 786 7.63 -27.27 -8.24
C TYR A 786 6.93 -27.64 -9.56
N PHE A 787 5.90 -28.47 -9.50
CA PHE A 787 5.07 -28.82 -10.66
C PHE A 787 3.61 -28.46 -10.36
N SER A 788 3.00 -27.59 -11.17
CA SER A 788 1.57 -27.26 -11.05
C SER A 788 0.76 -27.56 -12.31
N SER A 789 1.24 -27.12 -13.47
CA SER A 789 0.44 -27.08 -14.71
C SER A 789 0.68 -28.30 -15.60
N SER A 790 1.90 -28.82 -15.60
CA SER A 790 2.32 -30.00 -16.37
C SER A 790 3.10 -30.95 -15.47
N ALA A 791 2.99 -32.26 -15.76
CA ALA A 791 3.82 -33.28 -15.12
C ALA A 791 5.18 -33.48 -15.81
N GLU A 792 5.38 -32.91 -17.01
CA GLU A 792 6.59 -33.11 -17.81
C GLU A 792 7.68 -32.08 -17.50
N HIS A 793 7.29 -30.86 -17.13
CA HIS A 793 8.19 -29.74 -16.88
C HIS A 793 7.90 -29.10 -15.52
N HIS A 794 8.96 -28.87 -14.75
CA HIS A 794 8.85 -28.11 -13.51
C HIS A 794 8.75 -26.62 -13.82
N ASP A 795 7.99 -25.90 -13.00
CA ASP A 795 7.79 -24.45 -13.15
C ASP A 795 9.00 -23.68 -12.61
N LYS A 796 9.54 -24.12 -11.46
CA LYS A 796 10.70 -23.52 -10.78
C LYS A 796 11.23 -24.41 -9.67
N MET A 797 12.42 -24.08 -9.16
CA MET A 797 12.88 -24.56 -7.86
C MET A 797 12.29 -23.67 -6.75
N ASP A 798 11.42 -24.21 -5.91
CA ASP A 798 10.87 -23.48 -4.78
C ASP A 798 11.77 -23.64 -3.55
N CYS A 799 11.99 -22.56 -2.82
CA CYS A 799 12.87 -22.47 -1.67
C CYS A 799 12.14 -21.71 -0.57
N LYS A 800 11.80 -22.38 0.54
CA LYS A 800 11.08 -21.77 1.66
C LYS A 800 11.97 -21.71 2.89
N GLY A 801 12.17 -20.50 3.42
CA GLY A 801 12.87 -20.22 4.68
C GLY A 801 14.36 -20.59 4.75
N ILE A 802 14.91 -21.13 3.67
CA ILE A 802 16.34 -21.38 3.52
C ILE A 802 17.11 -20.10 3.18
N GLU A 803 18.42 -20.16 3.30
CA GLU A 803 19.34 -19.02 3.22
C GLU A 803 19.32 -18.31 1.85
N THR A 804 18.88 -18.97 0.78
CA THR A 804 18.77 -18.40 -0.58
C THR A 804 17.73 -17.27 -0.68
N VAL A 805 16.63 -17.37 0.07
CA VAL A 805 15.52 -16.38 0.07
C VAL A 805 15.60 -15.41 1.25
N ARG A 806 16.58 -15.60 2.13
CA ARG A 806 16.86 -14.72 3.25
C ARG A 806 17.74 -13.54 2.81
N ARG A 807 17.58 -12.40 3.49
CA ARG A 807 18.23 -11.13 3.14
C ARG A 807 19.28 -10.69 4.16
N ASP A 808 19.36 -11.37 5.30
CA ASP A 808 20.30 -11.13 6.38
C ASP A 808 21.67 -11.83 6.17
N ASN A 809 21.84 -12.49 5.02
CA ASN A 809 23.08 -13.18 4.61
C ASN A 809 23.72 -12.47 3.41
N CYS A 810 25.03 -12.67 3.23
CA CYS A 810 25.74 -12.14 2.06
C CYS A 810 25.30 -12.86 0.76
N PRO A 811 25.40 -12.20 -0.41
CA PRO A 811 25.09 -12.82 -1.71
C PRO A 811 25.86 -14.12 -1.98
N LEU A 812 27.13 -14.23 -1.55
CA LEU A 812 27.94 -15.44 -1.74
C LEU A 812 27.24 -16.69 -1.21
N VAL A 813 26.72 -16.64 0.02
CA VAL A 813 26.05 -17.79 0.65
C VAL A 813 24.76 -18.15 -0.08
N ALA A 814 23.98 -17.15 -0.49
CA ALA A 814 22.74 -17.39 -1.22
C ALA A 814 23.03 -18.01 -2.60
N ASN A 815 24.04 -17.52 -3.31
CA ASN A 815 24.45 -18.03 -4.62
C ASN A 815 25.01 -19.46 -4.53
N LEU A 816 25.90 -19.71 -3.56
CA LEU A 816 26.46 -21.04 -3.30
C LEU A 816 25.35 -22.07 -3.05
N ILE A 817 24.43 -21.79 -2.11
CA ILE A 817 23.36 -22.72 -1.76
C ILE A 817 22.40 -22.91 -2.94
N ASN A 818 22.10 -21.85 -3.70
CA ASN A 818 21.24 -21.96 -4.88
C ASN A 818 21.86 -22.88 -5.94
N THR A 819 23.15 -22.69 -6.27
CA THR A 819 23.86 -23.55 -7.23
C THR A 819 23.98 -24.98 -6.73
N CYS A 820 24.28 -25.20 -5.45
CA CYS A 820 24.30 -26.55 -4.86
C CYS A 820 22.91 -27.23 -4.95
N LEU A 821 21.83 -26.50 -4.64
CA LEU A 821 20.47 -27.03 -4.76
C LEU A 821 20.09 -27.32 -6.20
N GLN A 822 20.49 -26.48 -7.16
CA GLN A 822 20.30 -26.75 -8.59
C GLN A 822 21.00 -28.06 -8.98
N LYS A 823 22.27 -28.23 -8.61
CA LYS A 823 23.02 -29.46 -8.91
C LYS A 823 22.40 -30.70 -8.25
N ILE A 824 21.90 -30.59 -7.03
CA ILE A 824 21.30 -31.71 -6.29
C ILE A 824 19.89 -32.05 -6.79
N LEU A 825 19.03 -31.05 -7.00
CA LEU A 825 17.60 -31.25 -7.29
C LEU A 825 17.30 -31.34 -8.78
N ILE A 826 18.03 -30.61 -9.62
CA ILE A 826 17.85 -30.60 -11.09
C ILE A 826 18.83 -31.60 -11.73
N ASP A 827 20.13 -31.37 -11.59
CA ASP A 827 21.15 -32.17 -12.29
C ASP A 827 21.34 -33.57 -11.69
N ARG A 828 20.88 -33.78 -10.45
CA ARG A 828 21.07 -35.00 -9.65
C ARG A 828 22.55 -35.38 -9.49
N ASP A 829 23.41 -34.37 -9.40
CA ASP A 829 24.86 -34.49 -9.30
C ASP A 829 25.38 -33.96 -7.96
N PRO A 830 25.39 -34.79 -6.89
CA PRO A 830 25.92 -34.39 -5.59
C PRO A 830 27.43 -34.14 -5.62
N ASP A 831 28.19 -34.86 -6.45
CA ASP A 831 29.64 -34.71 -6.54
C ASP A 831 30.01 -33.36 -7.18
N GLY A 832 29.28 -32.94 -8.22
CA GLY A 832 29.40 -31.61 -8.78
C GLY A 832 29.03 -30.49 -7.80
N ALA A 833 28.06 -30.72 -6.92
CA ALA A 833 27.73 -29.77 -5.85
C ALA A 833 28.87 -29.66 -4.83
N VAL A 834 29.51 -30.78 -4.47
CA VAL A 834 30.69 -30.81 -3.59
C VAL A 834 31.88 -30.12 -4.25
N ALA A 835 32.13 -30.37 -5.54
CA ALA A 835 33.21 -29.74 -6.29
C ALA A 835 33.04 -28.22 -6.35
N HIS A 836 31.82 -27.74 -6.67
CA HIS A 836 31.51 -26.31 -6.68
C HIS A 836 31.69 -25.66 -5.30
N ALA A 837 31.24 -26.32 -4.23
CA ALA A 837 31.43 -25.80 -2.87
C ALA A 837 32.92 -25.69 -2.50
N LYS A 838 33.74 -26.69 -2.86
CA LYS A 838 35.19 -26.65 -2.66
C LYS A 838 35.86 -25.53 -3.43
N GLU A 839 35.44 -25.29 -4.68
CA GLU A 839 35.93 -24.19 -5.51
C GLU A 839 35.63 -22.83 -4.87
N VAL A 840 34.38 -22.59 -4.47
CA VAL A 840 33.97 -21.33 -3.81
C VAL A 840 34.73 -21.11 -2.50
N ILE A 841 34.96 -22.17 -1.71
CA ILE A 841 35.78 -22.10 -0.49
C ILE A 841 37.23 -21.75 -0.84
N SER A 842 37.81 -22.37 -1.87
CA SER A 842 39.15 -22.06 -2.33
C SER A 842 39.27 -20.61 -2.79
N ASP A 843 38.31 -20.13 -3.58
CA ASP A 843 38.30 -18.73 -4.07
C ASP A 843 38.18 -17.73 -2.93
N LEU A 844 37.37 -18.03 -1.92
CA LEU A 844 37.25 -17.20 -0.73
C LEU A 844 38.59 -17.14 0.04
N LEU A 845 39.24 -18.28 0.25
CA LEU A 845 40.53 -18.35 0.96
C LEU A 845 41.68 -17.73 0.16
N CYS A 846 41.59 -17.73 -1.17
CA CYS A 846 42.58 -17.12 -2.07
C CYS A 846 42.29 -15.64 -2.38
N ASN A 847 41.32 -15.00 -1.71
CA ASN A 847 40.90 -13.61 -1.96
C ASN A 847 40.48 -13.33 -3.42
N ARG A 848 39.87 -14.31 -4.09
CA ARG A 848 39.37 -14.20 -5.48
C ARG A 848 37.88 -13.87 -5.58
N ILE A 849 37.23 -13.59 -4.45
CA ILE A 849 35.81 -13.22 -4.37
C ILE A 849 35.68 -11.70 -4.35
N ASP A 850 34.80 -11.18 -5.20
CA ASP A 850 34.46 -9.76 -5.23
C ASP A 850 33.76 -9.31 -3.92
N ILE A 851 34.10 -8.10 -3.46
CA ILE A 851 33.59 -7.54 -2.19
C ILE A 851 32.05 -7.45 -2.20
N SER A 852 31.41 -7.19 -3.34
CA SER A 852 29.94 -7.13 -3.43
C SER A 852 29.27 -8.45 -2.99
N GLN A 853 29.95 -9.59 -3.14
CA GLN A 853 29.45 -10.89 -2.72
C GLN A 853 29.51 -11.10 -1.19
N LEU A 854 30.27 -10.26 -0.48
CA LEU A 854 30.49 -10.34 0.96
C LEU A 854 29.63 -9.33 1.75
N VAL A 855 28.94 -8.42 1.08
CA VAL A 855 28.09 -7.40 1.72
C VAL A 855 26.92 -8.04 2.46
N ILE A 856 26.80 -7.74 3.75
CA ILE A 856 25.67 -8.11 4.60
C ILE A 856 24.78 -6.89 4.79
N THR A 857 23.48 -7.10 4.80
CA THR A 857 22.49 -6.03 4.97
C THR A 857 21.61 -6.32 6.18
N LYS A 858 21.48 -5.34 7.09
CA LYS A 858 20.54 -5.41 8.22
C LYS A 858 19.74 -4.13 8.36
N GLU A 859 18.46 -4.29 8.69
CA GLU A 859 17.54 -3.19 8.92
C GLU A 859 17.79 -2.56 10.31
N LEU A 860 17.90 -1.24 10.35
CA LEU A 860 18.02 -0.48 11.57
C LEU A 860 16.61 -0.14 12.10
N THR A 861 16.10 -1.00 12.98
CA THR A 861 14.67 -1.03 13.39
C THR A 861 14.27 0.02 14.43
N ARG A 862 15.24 0.58 15.15
CA ARG A 862 15.05 1.48 16.30
C ARG A 862 16.32 2.31 16.52
N THR A 863 16.23 3.39 17.29
CA THR A 863 17.43 4.19 17.61
C THR A 863 18.45 3.33 18.34
N ALA A 864 19.74 3.65 18.19
CA ALA A 864 20.83 2.84 18.75
C ALA A 864 20.68 2.64 20.28
N GLN A 865 20.20 3.66 20.98
CA GLN A 865 19.92 3.66 22.42
C GLN A 865 18.80 2.70 22.84
N GLU A 866 17.87 2.36 21.93
CA GLU A 866 16.75 1.45 22.18
C GLU A 866 17.13 -0.04 21.96
N TYR A 867 18.35 -0.34 21.49
CA TYR A 867 18.85 -1.71 21.36
C TYR A 867 19.41 -2.22 22.70
N ALA A 868 18.83 -3.32 23.20
CA ALA A 868 19.27 -3.93 24.46
C ALA A 868 20.68 -4.55 24.41
N GLY A 869 21.20 -4.85 23.22
CA GLY A 869 22.53 -5.42 23.04
C GLY A 869 23.22 -4.85 21.82
N LYS A 870 24.56 -4.76 21.88
CA LYS A 870 25.39 -4.22 20.80
C LYS A 870 25.25 -5.07 19.53
N GLN A 871 24.95 -4.41 18.43
CA GLN A 871 24.82 -5.04 17.11
C GLN A 871 25.76 -4.37 16.12
N ALA A 872 26.40 -5.15 15.23
CA ALA A 872 27.39 -4.63 14.29
C ALA A 872 26.86 -3.48 13.40
N HIS A 873 25.65 -3.63 12.85
CA HIS A 873 25.02 -2.62 11.98
C HIS A 873 24.62 -1.34 12.73
N VAL A 874 24.33 -1.43 14.04
CA VAL A 874 24.01 -0.28 14.89
C VAL A 874 25.28 0.51 15.18
N GLU A 875 26.35 -0.18 15.61
CA GLU A 875 27.66 0.42 15.88
C GLU A 875 28.26 1.08 14.63
N LEU A 876 28.09 0.45 13.45
CA LEU A 876 28.50 1.07 12.19
C LEU A 876 27.70 2.33 11.89
N ALA A 877 26.37 2.27 12.03
CA ALA A 877 25.51 3.42 11.78
C ALA A 877 25.87 4.61 12.69
N GLU A 878 26.08 4.39 13.99
CA GLU A 878 26.52 5.44 14.91
C GLU A 878 27.87 6.07 14.52
N ARG A 879 28.83 5.26 14.05
CA ARG A 879 30.12 5.77 13.55
C ARG A 879 29.99 6.57 12.26
N CYS A 880 29.10 6.15 11.36
CA CYS A 880 28.86 6.84 10.09
C CYS A 880 28.02 8.13 10.27
N VAL A 881 27.14 8.21 11.27
CA VAL A 881 26.36 9.43 11.59
C VAL A 881 27.27 10.60 11.96
N CYS A 882 28.46 10.34 12.50
CA CYS A 882 29.48 11.37 12.71
C CYS A 882 30.05 11.96 11.39
N VAL A 883 29.71 11.40 10.23
CA VAL A 883 30.21 11.78 8.90
C VAL A 883 29.10 12.19 7.93
N CYS A 884 27.86 11.64 8.04
CA CYS A 884 26.71 11.96 7.18
C CYS A 884 25.36 11.92 7.95
N PHE A 885 24.33 12.66 7.50
CA PHE A 885 22.97 12.60 8.06
C PHE A 885 22.23 11.32 7.63
N PHE A 886 21.61 10.60 8.59
CA PHE A 886 20.83 9.38 8.35
C PHE A 886 19.36 9.56 8.79
N PHE A 887 18.40 9.10 7.98
CA PHE A 887 16.99 9.00 8.33
C PHE A 887 16.63 7.56 8.74
N PHE A 888 15.65 7.40 9.63
CA PHE A 888 15.27 6.11 10.23
C PHE A 888 13.93 5.58 9.69
N PRO A 889 13.79 4.27 9.37
CA PRO A 889 14.78 3.19 9.31
C PRO A 889 15.48 3.13 7.95
N GLN A 890 16.70 2.64 7.96
CA GLN A 890 17.47 2.34 6.77
C GLN A 890 18.09 0.94 6.84
N TYR A 891 18.40 0.40 5.67
CA TYR A 891 19.18 -0.82 5.53
C TYR A 891 20.66 -0.46 5.56
N CYS A 892 21.37 -0.96 6.57
CA CYS A 892 22.81 -0.75 6.73
C CYS A 892 23.56 -1.89 6.04
N HIS A 893 24.45 -1.52 5.11
CA HIS A 893 25.28 -2.44 4.34
C HIS A 893 26.70 -2.44 4.91
N PHE A 894 27.25 -3.62 5.22
CA PHE A 894 28.56 -3.75 5.84
C PHE A 894 29.27 -5.06 5.49
N ILE A 895 30.59 -5.08 5.68
CA ILE A 895 31.44 -6.27 5.61
C ILE A 895 32.17 -6.44 6.94
N PHE A 896 32.60 -7.66 7.25
CA PHE A 896 33.47 -7.92 8.39
C PHE A 896 34.92 -7.90 7.96
N CYS A 897 35.71 -7.01 8.57
CA CYS A 897 37.16 -6.96 8.39
C CYS A 897 37.86 -7.74 9.50
N TYR A 898 38.95 -8.42 9.17
CA TYR A 898 39.81 -9.04 10.17
C TYR A 898 40.58 -7.96 10.93
N PHE A 899 40.57 -8.01 12.27
CA PHE A 899 41.40 -7.16 13.12
C PHE A 899 41.97 -8.02 14.25
N SER A 900 43.30 -8.03 14.39
CA SER A 900 43.97 -8.50 15.61
C SER A 900 44.36 -7.29 16.46
N HIS A 901 44.28 -7.43 17.78
CA HIS A 901 44.64 -6.38 18.75
C HIS A 901 46.13 -6.01 18.64
N PHE A 902 46.48 -5.12 17.71
CA PHE A 902 47.68 -4.30 17.80
C PHE A 902 47.30 -2.85 17.54
N SER A 903 47.49 -2.03 18.58
CA SER A 903 47.15 -0.61 18.63
C SER A 903 47.67 0.16 17.41
N PHE A 904 46.77 0.54 16.51
CA PHE A 904 47.01 1.59 15.53
C PHE A 904 45.78 2.51 15.47
N SER A 905 46.02 3.82 15.53
CA SER A 905 44.98 4.84 15.59
C SER A 905 44.01 4.71 14.40
N ALA A 906 42.72 4.62 14.69
CA ALA A 906 41.63 4.29 13.77
C ALA A 906 41.29 5.33 12.69
N ASN A 907 42.20 6.24 12.33
CA ASN A 907 41.91 7.38 11.45
C ASN A 907 42.36 7.23 9.98
N LYS A 908 42.82 6.06 9.52
CA LYS A 908 43.38 5.94 8.16
C LYS A 908 42.72 4.95 7.19
N CYS A 909 41.70 4.17 7.58
CA CYS A 909 41.08 3.18 6.68
C CYS A 909 39.77 3.64 6.01
N PHE A 910 39.35 4.89 6.18
CA PHE A 910 38.22 5.46 5.41
C PHE A 910 38.75 6.52 4.45
N LYS A 911 39.27 6.07 3.32
CA LYS A 911 39.41 6.87 2.09
C LYS A 911 39.12 5.99 0.89
#